data_AF-A0A2V2V4H5-F1
#
_entry.id   AF-A0A2V2V4H5-F1
#
_cell.length_a   1.000
_cell.length_b   1.000
_cell.length_c   1.000
_cell.angle_alpha   90.00
_cell.angle_beta   90.00
_cell.angle_gamma   90.00
#
_symmetry.space_group_name_H-M   'P 1'
#
loop_
_entity.id
_entity.type
_entity.pdbx_description
1 polymer ?
#
loop_
_entity_poly.entity_id
_entity_poly.type
_entity_poly.pdbx_seq_one_letter_code
_entity_poly.pdbx_strand_id
1 'polypeptide(L)'
;MRRRMQQLRSDERKAAKAEARREQWLLEQHPYLDGVAVAGLPLSKLGLSEDEEFMKLAEERTVLAASPEKNAEALAAKEQCLRARAAQLAAAVVRQEAALREQMPYLMHLPFDVALRELHLESNPEFVALLAKHAALCEDPDRAGGAEAKRLERAMRDVAKRLAEDVVEARRRALVETENLHEKYPCLPEEPAPGVAIVEVGLMEDPVFRALSHELDGLRADPAKNAEQIAATERAVRARAMELGSAKLQATEEEQRKYPFLPRRVDDVLMSDLRLAEDGVFQELVARRDALVATGPGSNPELLTATERQLRGRASELAAANKAVDAFRADEDEAVRARNPFLESNEVKLVPLREFGLPSDPTYAALANERLQLMQSPVRNAAAIAATEEALRGRVEELALARVAAEDVLLAKYPFFATLPGAVLLANEDVKRSPLFATLAARYEELAAQPEVDESELETVKEALLQSAARLLSEEKEAEQAAAEARNALHAQYPMCARDVGDVVAKDPTIAGLIARRSELLKDPVGNSDAIADVDNILHRRGLEVEAARKRRGKPLQPDGLFAFDDVELDDREVSDYRARRQRQRHARQLHACIIPEGETGEIIYEDAQLPQKPLIASSVVKSDPYFQELGVLRDALVVEGREVNAPAIQCVEEQMRRRMQQLRSDERKAAKAEARREQWLLEQHPYLDGVAVAGLPLSKLGLSEDEEFMKLAEERTVLAASPEKNAEALAAKEQCLRARAAQLAAAVVRQEAALREQMPYLMHLPFDVALRELHLESNPEFVALLAKHAALCEDPDVLAARRQSGWRERCGIGEETCGGRGGGPAPRACGNREPA
;
A
#
# COMPACT_ATOMS: atom_id res chain seq x y z
N MET A 1 -11.14 -11.80 13.49
CA MET A 1 -11.04 -10.32 13.56
C MET A 1 -9.90 -9.81 14.46
N ARG A 2 -9.91 -9.98 15.80
CA ARG A 2 -8.84 -9.41 16.68
C ARG A 2 -7.41 -9.81 16.28
N ARG A 3 -7.17 -11.10 16.02
CA ARG A 3 -5.87 -11.60 15.56
C ARG A 3 -5.48 -11.02 14.19
N ARG A 4 -6.43 -10.96 13.26
CA ARG A 4 -6.22 -10.32 11.95
C ARG A 4 -5.86 -8.84 12.08
N MET A 5 -6.49 -8.09 12.99
CA MET A 5 -6.08 -6.70 13.27
C MET A 5 -4.67 -6.60 13.86
N GLN A 6 -4.26 -7.56 14.69
CA GLN A 6 -2.89 -7.60 15.20
C GLN A 6 -1.88 -7.88 14.08
N GLN A 7 -2.21 -8.80 13.18
CA GLN A 7 -1.40 -9.10 12.00
C GLN A 7 -1.24 -7.88 11.10
N LEU A 8 -2.33 -7.19 10.75
CA LEU A 8 -2.27 -5.97 9.92
C LEU A 8 -1.42 -4.86 10.55
N ARG A 9 -1.55 -4.66 11.88
CA ARG A 9 -0.68 -3.71 12.62
C ARG A 9 0.77 -4.15 12.66
N SER A 10 1.02 -5.46 12.67
CA SER A 10 2.37 -6.00 12.57
C SER A 10 2.95 -5.69 11.19
N ASP A 11 2.19 -5.94 10.12
CA ASP A 11 2.59 -5.61 8.76
C ASP A 11 2.85 -4.11 8.59
N GLU A 12 2.02 -3.23 9.16
CA GLU A 12 2.26 -1.77 9.13
C GLU A 12 3.59 -1.40 9.80
N ARG A 13 3.92 -2.02 10.94
CA ARG A 13 5.20 -1.82 11.61
C ARG A 13 6.37 -2.36 10.80
N LYS A 14 6.19 -3.52 10.16
CA LYS A 14 7.17 -4.13 9.27
C LYS A 14 7.46 -3.21 8.09
N ALA A 15 6.43 -2.67 7.46
CA ALA A 15 6.57 -1.75 6.35
C ALA A 15 7.34 -0.47 6.74
N ALA A 16 6.99 0.15 7.87
CA ALA A 16 7.69 1.33 8.37
C ALA A 16 9.15 1.02 8.75
N LYS A 17 9.42 -0.17 9.30
CA LYS A 17 10.78 -0.60 9.65
C LYS A 17 11.63 -0.86 8.42
N ALA A 18 11.07 -1.46 7.37
CA ALA A 18 11.74 -1.66 6.09
C ALA A 18 12.09 -0.32 5.43
N GLU A 19 11.15 0.64 5.40
CA GLU A 19 11.40 1.97 4.84
C GLU A 19 12.50 2.72 5.62
N ALA A 20 12.46 2.69 6.95
CA ALA A 20 13.50 3.28 7.78
C ALA A 20 14.86 2.58 7.60
N ARG A 21 14.90 1.24 7.51
CA ARG A 21 16.12 0.49 7.25
C ARG A 21 16.70 0.86 5.89
N ARG A 22 15.86 0.96 4.86
CA ARG A 22 16.25 1.33 3.51
C ARG A 22 16.92 2.70 3.49
N GLU A 23 16.30 3.68 4.15
CA GLU A 23 16.83 5.03 4.24
C GLU A 23 18.15 5.08 5.02
N GLN A 24 18.22 4.38 6.16
CA GLN A 24 19.45 4.27 6.95
C GLN A 24 20.56 3.57 6.16
N TRP A 25 20.24 2.51 5.43
CA TRP A 25 21.21 1.80 4.60
C TRP A 25 21.75 2.70 3.48
N LEU A 26 20.90 3.51 2.84
CA LEU A 26 21.33 4.51 1.85
C LEU A 26 22.28 5.54 2.47
N LEU A 27 22.00 6.00 3.69
CA LEU A 27 22.90 6.90 4.42
C LEU A 27 24.22 6.23 4.80
N GLU A 28 24.21 4.94 5.15
CA GLU A 28 25.43 4.16 5.43
C GLU A 28 26.28 3.97 4.16
N GLN A 29 25.66 3.77 2.99
CA GLN A 29 26.36 3.71 1.70
C GLN A 29 26.85 5.08 1.22
N HIS A 30 26.11 6.14 1.55
CA HIS A 30 26.39 7.51 1.14
C HIS A 30 26.46 8.48 2.34
N PRO A 31 27.43 8.32 3.28
CA PRO A 31 27.46 9.12 4.52
C PRO A 31 27.61 10.62 4.30
N TYR A 32 28.17 11.02 3.15
CA TYR A 32 28.30 12.41 2.76
C TYR A 32 26.96 13.09 2.45
N LEU A 33 25.86 12.33 2.29
CA LEU A 33 24.52 12.88 2.14
C LEU A 33 23.80 13.08 3.48
N ASP A 34 24.39 12.66 4.60
CA ASP A 34 23.81 12.85 5.93
C ASP A 34 23.67 14.35 6.28
N GLY A 35 22.53 14.70 6.89
CA GLY A 35 22.17 16.08 7.22
C GLY A 35 21.89 16.99 6.01
N VAL A 36 21.98 16.50 4.78
CA VAL A 36 21.62 17.26 3.58
C VAL A 36 20.11 17.12 3.36
N ALA A 37 19.35 18.18 3.61
CA ALA A 37 17.95 18.23 3.22
C ALA A 37 17.84 18.27 1.69
N VAL A 38 17.62 17.13 1.06
CA VAL A 38 17.49 17.01 -0.40
C VAL A 38 16.05 17.37 -0.80
N ALA A 39 15.74 18.67 -0.77
CA ALA A 39 14.42 19.24 -1.10
C ALA A 39 13.22 18.62 -0.31
N GLY A 40 13.47 18.07 0.89
CA GLY A 40 12.45 17.41 1.71
C GLY A 40 12.05 16.01 1.23
N LEU A 41 12.77 15.43 0.27
CA LEU A 41 12.56 14.07 -0.22
C LEU A 41 13.50 13.08 0.49
N PRO A 42 13.04 11.87 0.83
CA PRO A 42 13.94 10.81 1.30
C PRO A 42 14.84 10.31 0.16
N LEU A 43 16.06 9.86 0.49
CA LEU A 43 17.05 9.37 -0.47
C LEU A 43 16.51 8.22 -1.31
N SER A 44 15.68 7.37 -0.70
CA SER A 44 14.98 6.28 -1.37
C SER A 44 14.11 6.71 -2.58
N LYS A 45 13.73 7.99 -2.68
CA LYS A 45 12.93 8.53 -3.80
C LYS A 45 13.76 9.16 -4.92
N LEU A 46 15.09 9.20 -4.78
CA LEU A 46 15.99 9.87 -5.74
C LEU A 46 16.52 8.95 -6.84
N GLY A 47 16.39 7.62 -6.68
CA GLY A 47 16.91 6.66 -7.66
C GLY A 47 18.43 6.70 -7.82
N LEU A 48 19.18 6.93 -6.72
CA LEU A 48 20.63 7.14 -6.75
C LEU A 48 21.38 6.00 -7.47
N SER A 49 20.96 4.76 -7.24
CA SER A 49 21.56 3.56 -7.85
C SER A 49 21.28 3.41 -9.35
N GLU A 50 20.28 4.13 -9.88
CA GLU A 50 19.91 4.12 -11.30
C GLU A 50 20.60 5.26 -12.08
N ASP A 51 21.09 6.28 -11.38
CA ASP A 51 21.78 7.41 -11.98
C ASP A 51 23.24 7.09 -12.29
N GLU A 52 23.56 6.93 -13.57
CA GLU A 52 24.90 6.53 -14.00
C GLU A 52 25.99 7.53 -13.61
N GLU A 53 25.67 8.84 -13.58
CA GLU A 53 26.62 9.88 -13.20
C GLU A 53 26.93 9.80 -11.70
N PHE A 54 25.90 9.66 -10.86
CA PHE A 54 26.06 9.44 -9.43
C PHE A 54 26.86 8.17 -9.14
N MET A 55 26.55 7.06 -9.81
CA MET A 55 27.27 5.79 -9.62
C MET A 55 28.75 5.89 -10.01
N LYS A 56 29.07 6.52 -11.14
CA LYS A 56 30.47 6.78 -11.55
C LYS A 56 31.22 7.64 -10.53
N LEU A 57 30.59 8.71 -10.05
CA LEU A 57 31.17 9.57 -9.01
C LEU A 57 31.36 8.81 -7.68
N ALA A 58 30.44 7.92 -7.33
CA ALA A 58 30.52 7.11 -6.13
C ALA A 58 31.67 6.09 -6.21
N GLU A 59 31.85 5.43 -7.36
CA GLU A 59 32.98 4.54 -7.63
C GLU A 59 34.33 5.27 -7.56
N GLU A 60 34.44 6.45 -8.17
CA GLU A 60 35.66 7.25 -8.06
C GLU A 60 35.96 7.65 -6.61
N ARG A 61 34.92 7.94 -5.83
CA ARG A 61 35.02 8.24 -4.40
C ARG A 61 35.50 7.02 -3.60
N THR A 62 35.02 5.81 -3.89
CA THR A 62 35.49 4.59 -3.18
C THR A 62 36.96 4.32 -3.46
N VAL A 63 37.43 4.54 -4.69
CA VAL A 63 38.86 4.42 -5.04
C VAL A 63 39.70 5.45 -4.27
N LEU A 64 39.27 6.70 -4.22
CA LEU A 64 39.99 7.75 -3.47
C LEU A 64 39.98 7.51 -1.96
N ALA A 65 38.89 6.95 -1.43
CA ALA A 65 38.72 6.62 -0.02
C ALA A 65 39.64 5.48 0.46
N ALA A 66 40.26 4.71 -0.44
CA ALA A 66 41.27 3.72 -0.07
C ALA A 66 42.57 4.34 0.49
N SER A 67 42.79 5.64 0.29
CA SER A 67 43.94 6.38 0.85
C SER A 67 43.52 7.81 1.26
N PRO A 68 42.70 7.94 2.31
CA PRO A 68 42.01 9.20 2.62
C PRO A 68 42.96 10.32 3.02
N GLU A 69 44.05 10.01 3.71
CA GLU A 69 45.05 11.00 4.16
C GLU A 69 45.76 11.71 2.99
N LYS A 70 45.97 11.00 1.87
CA LYS A 70 46.64 11.55 0.68
C LYS A 70 45.67 12.26 -0.27
N ASN A 71 44.39 11.89 -0.20
CA ASN A 71 43.37 12.28 -1.16
C ASN A 71 42.30 13.21 -0.55
N ALA A 72 42.53 13.81 0.62
CA ALA A 72 41.52 14.53 1.39
C ALA A 72 40.79 15.63 0.57
N GLU A 73 41.53 16.47 -0.15
CA GLU A 73 40.93 17.53 -0.99
C GLU A 73 40.14 16.95 -2.18
N ALA A 74 40.69 15.92 -2.83
CA ALA A 74 40.02 15.25 -3.95
C ALA A 74 38.74 14.51 -3.48
N LEU A 75 38.77 13.91 -2.30
CA LEU A 75 37.63 13.23 -1.68
C LEU A 75 36.53 14.24 -1.34
N ALA A 76 36.87 15.36 -0.69
CA ALA A 76 35.92 16.42 -0.38
C ALA A 76 35.29 17.02 -1.64
N ALA A 77 36.09 17.23 -2.70
CA ALA A 77 35.58 17.70 -3.99
C ALA A 77 34.61 16.69 -4.63
N LYS A 78 34.92 15.39 -4.59
CA LYS A 78 34.02 14.34 -5.10
C LYS A 78 32.74 14.22 -4.28
N GLU A 79 32.81 14.30 -2.96
CA GLU A 79 31.63 14.32 -2.09
C GLU A 79 30.75 15.56 -2.34
N GLN A 80 31.36 16.72 -2.65
CA GLN A 80 30.60 17.89 -3.08
C GLN A 80 29.91 17.69 -4.44
N CYS A 81 30.58 17.04 -5.40
CA CYS A 81 29.95 16.67 -6.68
C CYS A 81 28.78 15.70 -6.48
N LEU A 82 28.92 14.71 -5.59
CA LEU A 82 27.86 13.75 -5.25
C LEU A 82 26.66 14.44 -4.60
N ARG A 83 26.90 15.36 -3.65
CA ARG A 83 25.84 16.20 -3.07
C ARG A 83 25.13 17.05 -4.11
N ALA A 84 25.89 17.67 -5.01
CA ALA A 84 25.33 18.49 -6.09
C ALA A 84 24.47 17.63 -7.04
N ARG A 85 24.92 16.42 -7.40
CA ARG A 85 24.16 15.50 -8.23
C ARG A 85 22.87 15.04 -7.53
N ALA A 86 22.93 14.66 -6.26
CA ALA A 86 21.75 14.30 -5.47
C ALA A 86 20.73 15.45 -5.41
N ALA A 87 21.19 16.69 -5.20
CA ALA A 87 20.33 17.87 -5.22
C ALA A 87 19.69 18.13 -6.60
N GLN A 88 20.43 17.88 -7.70
CA GLN A 88 19.89 17.96 -9.06
C GLN A 88 18.80 16.92 -9.30
N LEU A 89 19.00 15.68 -8.86
CA LEU A 89 18.00 14.60 -8.96
C LEU A 89 16.74 14.96 -8.19
N ALA A 90 16.87 15.45 -6.95
CA ALA A 90 15.73 15.93 -6.17
C ALA A 90 14.96 17.05 -6.85
N ALA A 91 15.69 18.05 -7.36
CA ALA A 91 15.08 19.15 -8.07
C ALA A 91 14.38 18.69 -9.35
N ALA A 92 14.90 17.66 -10.04
CA ALA A 92 14.24 17.03 -11.18
C ALA A 92 12.95 16.33 -10.77
N VAL A 93 12.97 15.55 -9.68
CA VAL A 93 11.80 14.87 -9.12
C VAL A 93 10.70 15.87 -8.75
N VAL A 94 11.06 16.96 -8.05
CA VAL A 94 10.11 18.01 -7.66
C VAL A 94 9.54 18.72 -8.88
N ARG A 95 10.38 19.08 -9.87
CA ARG A 95 9.92 19.73 -11.11
C ARG A 95 8.98 18.83 -11.91
N GLN A 96 9.30 17.54 -12.03
CA GLN A 96 8.46 16.58 -12.76
C GLN A 96 7.09 16.45 -12.09
N GLU A 97 7.06 16.28 -10.77
CA GLU A 97 5.80 16.21 -10.03
C GLU A 97 4.98 17.50 -10.16
N ALA A 98 5.62 18.67 -10.08
CA ALA A 98 4.96 19.96 -10.27
C ALA A 98 4.37 20.10 -11.69
N ALA A 99 5.12 19.70 -12.72
CA ALA A 99 4.65 19.74 -14.10
C ALA A 99 3.45 18.82 -14.33
N LEU A 100 3.45 17.61 -13.76
CA LEU A 100 2.31 16.69 -13.83
C LEU A 100 1.07 17.27 -13.14
N ARG A 101 1.23 17.94 -11.99
CA ARG A 101 0.14 18.61 -11.27
C ARG A 101 -0.41 19.82 -12.04
N GLU A 102 0.45 20.57 -12.71
CA GLU A 102 0.04 21.68 -13.56
C GLU A 102 -0.73 21.20 -14.80
N GLN A 103 -0.26 20.12 -15.44
CA GLN A 103 -0.93 19.53 -16.59
C GLN A 103 -2.29 18.89 -16.21
N MET A 104 -2.42 18.38 -15.00
CA MET A 104 -3.59 17.62 -14.52
C MET A 104 -4.13 18.16 -13.19
N PRO A 105 -4.64 19.41 -13.13
CA PRO A 105 -5.05 20.05 -11.88
C PRO A 105 -6.25 19.36 -11.21
N TYR A 106 -7.05 18.62 -11.97
CA TYR A 106 -8.18 17.85 -11.46
C TYR A 106 -7.77 16.59 -10.65
N LEU A 107 -6.47 16.26 -10.59
CA LEU A 107 -5.90 15.16 -9.82
C LEU A 107 -5.22 15.59 -8.51
N MET A 108 -5.33 16.86 -8.09
CA MET A 108 -4.61 17.39 -6.92
C MET A 108 -4.98 16.75 -5.56
N HIS A 109 -6.09 16.02 -5.48
CA HIS A 109 -6.55 15.35 -4.27
C HIS A 109 -6.85 13.87 -4.56
N LEU A 110 -5.80 13.05 -4.54
CA LEU A 110 -5.96 11.60 -4.44
C LEU A 110 -6.09 11.20 -2.95
N PRO A 111 -6.90 10.19 -2.63
CA PRO A 111 -7.10 9.74 -1.24
C PRO A 111 -5.89 8.98 -0.67
N PHE A 112 -4.84 8.80 -1.47
CA PHE A 112 -3.63 8.06 -1.14
C PHE A 112 -2.41 8.98 -1.27
N ASP A 113 -1.42 8.79 -0.40
CA ASP A 113 -0.15 9.53 -0.45
C ASP A 113 0.78 8.92 -1.53
N VAL A 114 0.45 9.21 -2.79
CA VAL A 114 1.16 8.74 -3.99
C VAL A 114 1.45 9.92 -4.90
N ALA A 115 2.69 10.04 -5.35
CA ALA A 115 3.09 11.08 -6.30
C ALA A 115 2.54 10.75 -7.70
N LEU A 116 2.12 11.75 -8.47
CA LEU A 116 1.56 11.51 -9.82
C LEU A 116 2.55 10.81 -10.74
N ARG A 117 3.85 11.07 -10.57
CA ARG A 117 4.91 10.39 -11.33
C ARG A 117 4.97 8.87 -11.11
N GLU A 118 4.50 8.37 -9.96
CA GLU A 118 4.53 6.94 -9.62
C GLU A 118 3.35 6.18 -10.24
N LEU A 119 2.34 6.90 -10.74
CA LEU A 119 1.15 6.33 -11.36
C LEU A 119 1.33 6.02 -12.84
N HIS A 120 2.38 6.56 -13.46
CA HIS A 120 2.70 6.39 -14.89
C HIS A 120 1.49 6.63 -15.81
N LEU A 121 0.67 7.64 -15.49
CA LEU A 121 -0.62 7.93 -16.16
C LEU A 121 -0.46 8.18 -17.67
N GLU A 122 0.67 8.77 -18.07
CA GLU A 122 1.00 9.06 -19.47
C GLU A 122 1.18 7.80 -20.33
N SER A 123 1.47 6.66 -19.70
CA SER A 123 1.61 5.37 -20.36
C SER A 123 0.35 4.50 -20.24
N ASN A 124 -0.63 4.90 -19.41
CA ASN A 124 -1.85 4.13 -19.22
C ASN A 124 -2.84 4.36 -20.38
N PRO A 125 -3.24 3.32 -21.13
CA PRO A 125 -4.06 3.49 -22.35
C PRO A 125 -5.47 4.02 -22.05
N GLU A 126 -6.07 3.64 -20.92
CA GLU A 126 -7.39 4.15 -20.50
C GLU A 126 -7.32 5.64 -20.18
N PHE A 127 -6.32 6.05 -19.40
CA PHE A 127 -6.11 7.44 -19.02
C PHE A 127 -5.79 8.31 -20.23
N VAL A 128 -4.87 7.88 -21.10
CA VAL A 128 -4.51 8.61 -22.33
C VAL A 128 -5.73 8.80 -23.24
N ALA A 129 -6.59 7.79 -23.37
CA ALA A 129 -7.82 7.91 -24.16
C ALA A 129 -8.81 8.91 -23.56
N LEU A 130 -8.92 9.00 -22.24
CA LEU A 130 -9.75 10.00 -21.56
C LEU A 130 -9.16 11.41 -21.70
N LEU A 131 -7.84 11.56 -21.55
CA LEU A 131 -7.13 12.81 -21.70
C LEU A 131 -7.27 13.37 -23.13
N ALA A 132 -7.15 12.52 -24.16
CA ALA A 132 -7.34 12.93 -25.54
C ALA A 132 -8.77 13.43 -25.81
N LYS A 133 -9.79 12.77 -25.25
CA LYS A 133 -11.19 13.23 -25.34
C LYS A 133 -11.40 14.55 -24.62
N HIS A 134 -10.79 14.73 -23.44
CA HIS A 134 -10.87 15.97 -22.67
C HIS A 134 -10.19 17.14 -23.40
N ALA A 135 -9.00 16.91 -23.95
CA ALA A 135 -8.28 17.91 -24.74
C ALA A 135 -9.11 18.37 -25.96
N ALA A 136 -9.65 17.43 -26.74
CA ALA A 136 -10.51 17.74 -27.89
C ALA A 136 -11.79 18.50 -27.49
N LEU A 137 -12.34 18.22 -26.30
CA LEU A 137 -13.50 18.95 -25.77
C LEU A 137 -13.15 20.39 -25.37
N CYS A 138 -11.95 20.59 -24.81
CA CYS A 138 -11.49 21.89 -24.32
C CYS A 138 -10.99 22.84 -25.41
N GLU A 139 -10.87 22.38 -26.66
CA GLU A 139 -10.64 23.27 -27.81
C GLU A 139 -11.77 24.30 -27.98
N ASP A 140 -12.98 23.94 -27.55
CA ASP A 140 -14.13 24.84 -27.49
C ASP A 140 -14.24 25.49 -26.08
N PRO A 141 -14.01 26.80 -25.95
CA PRO A 141 -14.00 27.48 -24.65
C PRO A 141 -15.36 27.43 -23.93
N ASP A 142 -16.47 27.32 -24.66
CA ASP A 142 -17.80 27.20 -24.06
C ASP A 142 -18.02 25.81 -23.42
N ARG A 143 -17.23 24.81 -23.84
CA ARG A 143 -17.32 23.42 -23.39
C ARG A 143 -16.23 23.01 -22.41
N ALA A 144 -15.10 23.73 -22.37
CA ALA A 144 -13.95 23.44 -21.49
C ALA A 144 -14.30 23.38 -19.99
N GLY A 145 -15.34 24.10 -19.56
CA GLY A 145 -15.86 24.08 -18.18
C GLY A 145 -17.20 23.34 -18.01
N GLY A 146 -17.72 22.73 -19.08
CA GLY A 146 -19.05 22.12 -19.09
C GLY A 146 -19.13 20.79 -18.34
N ALA A 147 -20.36 20.29 -18.17
CA ALA A 147 -20.62 19.05 -17.45
C ALA A 147 -19.85 17.83 -18.02
N GLU A 148 -19.69 17.75 -19.35
CA GLU A 148 -18.95 16.67 -20.00
C GLU A 148 -17.44 16.76 -19.71
N ALA A 149 -16.85 17.95 -19.63
CA ALA A 149 -15.45 18.14 -19.24
C ALA A 149 -15.24 17.66 -17.79
N LYS A 150 -16.14 18.07 -16.89
CA LYS A 150 -16.13 17.63 -15.48
C LYS A 150 -16.38 16.13 -15.31
N ARG A 151 -17.16 15.53 -16.19
CA ARG A 151 -17.35 14.08 -16.23
C ARG A 151 -16.07 13.35 -16.64
N LEU A 152 -15.37 13.85 -17.66
CA LEU A 152 -14.07 13.29 -18.09
C LEU A 152 -12.99 13.47 -17.01
N GLU A 153 -12.92 14.65 -16.37
CA GLU A 153 -12.04 14.90 -15.22
C GLU A 153 -12.30 13.92 -14.07
N ARG A 154 -13.59 13.64 -13.77
CA ARG A 154 -13.97 12.63 -12.77
C ARG A 154 -13.55 11.22 -13.18
N ALA A 155 -13.75 10.84 -14.44
CA ALA A 155 -13.31 9.53 -14.94
C ALA A 155 -11.78 9.36 -14.85
N MET A 156 -11.02 10.39 -15.20
CA MET A 156 -9.56 10.42 -15.04
C MET A 156 -9.15 10.30 -13.56
N ARG A 157 -9.87 10.98 -12.65
CA ARG A 157 -9.65 10.85 -11.20
C ARG A 157 -9.97 9.45 -10.69
N ASP A 158 -11.04 8.83 -11.17
CA ASP A 158 -11.41 7.46 -10.79
C ASP A 158 -10.30 6.46 -11.23
N VAL A 159 -9.75 6.61 -12.45
CA VAL A 159 -8.59 5.81 -12.93
C VAL A 159 -7.35 6.06 -12.08
N ALA A 160 -7.01 7.33 -11.82
CA ALA A 160 -5.84 7.67 -11.01
C ALA A 160 -5.96 7.15 -9.56
N LYS A 161 -7.15 7.20 -8.97
CA LYS A 161 -7.43 6.63 -7.64
C LYS A 161 -7.18 5.11 -7.62
N ARG A 162 -7.68 4.40 -8.64
CA ARG A 162 -7.49 2.96 -8.80
C ARG A 162 -6.01 2.58 -8.88
N LEU A 163 -5.26 3.26 -9.74
CA LEU A 163 -3.81 3.04 -9.90
C LEU A 163 -3.04 3.41 -8.62
N ALA A 164 -3.45 4.46 -7.91
CA ALA A 164 -2.84 4.83 -6.64
C ALA A 164 -3.06 3.77 -5.56
N GLU A 165 -4.25 3.16 -5.48
CA GLU A 165 -4.50 2.02 -4.58
C GLU A 165 -3.59 0.83 -4.91
N ASP A 166 -3.44 0.50 -6.21
CA ASP A 166 -2.54 -0.56 -6.66
C ASP A 166 -1.08 -0.29 -6.29
N VAL A 167 -0.60 0.95 -6.47
CA VAL A 167 0.77 1.37 -6.11
C VAL A 167 1.01 1.32 -4.61
N VAL A 168 0.06 1.81 -3.79
CA VAL A 168 0.18 1.77 -2.32
C VAL A 168 0.26 0.33 -1.85
N GLU A 169 -0.63 -0.53 -2.34
CA GLU A 169 -0.67 -1.90 -1.86
C GLU A 169 0.53 -2.70 -2.37
N ALA A 170 0.99 -2.48 -3.61
CA ALA A 170 2.24 -3.07 -4.11
C ALA A 170 3.45 -2.66 -3.25
N ARG A 171 3.59 -1.36 -2.93
CA ARG A 171 4.64 -0.87 -2.03
C ARG A 171 4.55 -1.49 -0.65
N ARG A 172 3.35 -1.53 -0.06
CA ARG A 172 3.12 -2.12 1.26
C ARG A 172 3.56 -3.58 1.28
N ARG A 173 3.16 -4.38 0.29
CA ARG A 173 3.56 -5.78 0.18
C ARG A 173 5.07 -5.94 0.05
N ALA A 174 5.71 -5.17 -0.84
CA ALA A 174 7.15 -5.21 -1.03
C ALA A 174 7.91 -4.89 0.28
N LEU A 175 7.49 -3.86 1.02
CA LEU A 175 8.12 -3.49 2.28
C LEU A 175 7.91 -4.55 3.39
N VAL A 176 6.70 -5.12 3.48
CA VAL A 176 6.44 -6.23 4.43
C VAL A 176 7.30 -7.44 4.10
N GLU A 177 7.43 -7.78 2.83
CA GLU A 177 8.24 -8.92 2.39
C GLU A 177 9.74 -8.69 2.59
N THR A 178 10.24 -7.48 2.32
CA THR A 178 11.60 -7.08 2.66
C THR A 178 11.87 -7.28 4.16
N GLU A 179 10.95 -6.85 5.03
CA GLU A 179 11.12 -7.07 6.47
C GLU A 179 11.04 -8.55 6.86
N ASN A 180 10.14 -9.34 6.24
CA ASN A 180 10.07 -10.79 6.49
C ASN A 180 11.41 -11.47 6.15
N LEU A 181 12.02 -11.11 5.03
CA LEU A 181 13.33 -11.61 4.62
C LEU A 181 14.42 -11.20 5.61
N HIS A 182 14.42 -9.96 6.11
CA HIS A 182 15.41 -9.52 7.10
C HIS A 182 15.21 -10.10 8.50
N GLU A 183 13.97 -10.36 8.92
CA GLU A 183 13.69 -11.06 10.17
C GLU A 183 14.23 -12.49 10.12
N LYS A 184 14.09 -13.16 8.96
CA LYS A 184 14.53 -14.54 8.75
C LYS A 184 16.03 -14.64 8.44
N TYR A 185 16.58 -13.69 7.68
CA TYR A 185 17.96 -13.64 7.23
C TYR A 185 18.58 -12.24 7.45
N PRO A 186 18.97 -11.90 8.68
CA PRO A 186 19.61 -10.61 8.98
C PRO A 186 20.93 -10.38 8.24
N CYS A 187 21.51 -11.44 7.66
CA CYS A 187 22.72 -11.37 6.86
C CYS A 187 22.49 -10.90 5.42
N LEU A 188 21.25 -10.68 4.97
CA LEU A 188 21.01 -10.24 3.60
C LEU A 188 21.18 -8.71 3.48
N PRO A 189 21.78 -8.22 2.38
CA PRO A 189 21.84 -6.78 2.10
C PRO A 189 20.47 -6.27 1.61
N GLU A 190 20.18 -4.99 1.88
CA GLU A 190 18.95 -4.32 1.42
C GLU A 190 18.86 -4.29 -0.12
N GLU A 191 19.99 -4.03 -0.77
CA GLU A 191 20.20 -4.14 -2.21
C GLU A 191 21.36 -5.11 -2.47
N PRO A 192 21.07 -6.35 -2.89
CA PRO A 192 22.12 -7.31 -3.27
C PRO A 192 22.95 -6.88 -4.49
N ALA A 193 22.41 -6.01 -5.34
CA ALA A 193 23.14 -5.30 -6.40
C ALA A 193 22.61 -3.86 -6.53
N PRO A 194 23.39 -2.91 -7.07
CA PRO A 194 22.94 -1.52 -7.22
C PRO A 194 21.61 -1.41 -7.96
N GLY A 195 20.61 -0.84 -7.29
CA GLY A 195 19.29 -0.63 -7.86
C GLY A 195 18.47 -1.92 -8.03
N VAL A 196 18.83 -3.02 -7.35
CA VAL A 196 18.04 -4.26 -7.30
C VAL A 196 17.71 -4.56 -5.84
N ALA A 197 16.46 -4.37 -5.44
CA ALA A 197 16.02 -4.61 -4.07
C ALA A 197 16.01 -6.11 -3.75
N ILE A 198 16.19 -6.47 -2.48
CA ILE A 198 16.22 -7.87 -2.03
C ILE A 198 14.98 -8.69 -2.47
N VAL A 199 13.80 -8.09 -2.45
CA VAL A 199 12.54 -8.72 -2.88
C VAL A 199 12.45 -8.92 -4.39
N GLU A 200 13.21 -8.14 -5.17
CA GLU A 200 13.28 -8.27 -6.62
C GLU A 200 14.25 -9.37 -7.05
N VAL A 201 15.13 -9.87 -6.17
CA VAL A 201 16.13 -10.87 -6.57
C VAL A 201 15.52 -12.22 -6.96
N GLY A 202 14.32 -12.53 -6.46
CA GLY A 202 13.67 -13.84 -6.69
C GLY A 202 14.31 -14.96 -5.85
N LEU A 203 14.60 -14.66 -4.57
CA LEU A 203 15.23 -15.62 -3.65
C LEU A 203 14.36 -16.85 -3.39
N MET A 204 13.03 -16.72 -3.48
CA MET A 204 12.10 -17.83 -3.24
C MET A 204 12.12 -18.86 -4.39
N GLU A 205 12.38 -18.40 -5.61
CA GLU A 205 12.47 -19.21 -6.82
C GLU A 205 13.81 -19.94 -6.94
N ASP A 206 14.86 -19.50 -6.23
CA ASP A 206 16.18 -20.12 -6.31
C ASP A 206 16.28 -21.39 -5.45
N PRO A 207 16.46 -22.59 -6.05
CA PRO A 207 16.55 -23.84 -5.31
C PRO A 207 17.78 -23.90 -4.40
N VAL A 208 18.89 -23.24 -4.78
CA VAL A 208 20.12 -23.20 -3.98
C VAL A 208 19.89 -22.39 -2.69
N PHE A 209 19.32 -21.19 -2.80
CA PHE A 209 18.93 -20.38 -1.66
C PHE A 209 17.96 -21.13 -0.73
N ARG A 210 16.98 -21.84 -1.31
CA ARG A 210 16.03 -22.65 -0.54
C ARG A 210 16.71 -23.76 0.27
N ALA A 211 17.63 -24.50 -0.36
CA ALA A 211 18.40 -25.53 0.32
C ALA A 211 19.23 -24.94 1.47
N LEU A 212 19.94 -23.83 1.23
CA LEU A 212 20.71 -23.13 2.26
C LEU A 212 19.82 -22.60 3.41
N SER A 213 18.61 -22.12 3.09
CA SER A 213 17.64 -21.73 4.12
C SER A 213 17.22 -22.89 5.00
N HIS A 214 16.94 -24.06 4.43
CA HIS A 214 16.55 -25.23 5.21
C HIS A 214 17.68 -25.75 6.08
N GLU A 215 18.91 -25.74 5.56
CA GLU A 215 20.10 -26.04 6.36
C GLU A 215 20.23 -25.07 7.54
N LEU A 216 20.07 -23.76 7.29
CA LEU A 216 20.15 -22.74 8.32
C LEU A 216 19.08 -22.90 9.41
N ASP A 217 17.84 -23.20 9.03
CA ASP A 217 16.75 -23.51 9.97
C ASP A 217 17.10 -24.71 10.86
N GLY A 218 17.65 -25.78 10.29
CA GLY A 218 18.08 -26.97 11.03
C GLY A 218 19.25 -26.69 11.98
N LEU A 219 20.24 -25.91 11.55
CA LEU A 219 21.37 -25.52 12.38
C LEU A 219 20.94 -24.63 13.56
N ARG A 220 19.95 -23.75 13.35
CA ARG A 220 19.39 -22.86 14.37
C ARG A 220 18.60 -23.58 15.46
N ALA A 221 18.34 -24.88 15.34
CA ALA A 221 17.77 -25.67 16.43
C ALA A 221 18.70 -25.77 17.66
N ASP A 222 20.03 -25.70 17.46
CA ASP A 222 21.04 -25.59 18.54
C ASP A 222 22.12 -24.56 18.17
N PRO A 223 21.84 -23.25 18.33
CA PRO A 223 22.74 -22.20 17.87
C PRO A 223 24.11 -22.20 18.56
N ALA A 224 24.18 -22.67 19.81
CA ALA A 224 25.41 -22.68 20.58
C ALA A 224 26.39 -23.74 20.05
N LYS A 225 25.87 -24.92 19.70
CA LYS A 225 26.67 -26.00 19.13
C LYS A 225 27.06 -25.73 17.67
N ASN A 226 26.17 -25.10 16.91
CA ASN A 226 26.31 -24.96 15.47
C ASN A 226 26.80 -23.56 15.03
N ALA A 227 27.36 -22.74 15.93
CA ALA A 227 27.67 -21.34 15.67
C ALA A 227 28.58 -21.12 14.44
N GLU A 228 29.61 -21.95 14.27
CA GLU A 228 30.52 -21.84 13.12
C GLU A 228 29.84 -22.24 11.80
N GLN A 229 29.02 -23.31 11.81
CA GLN A 229 28.23 -23.70 10.64
C GLN A 229 27.20 -22.63 10.30
N ILE A 230 26.48 -22.09 11.29
CA ILE A 230 25.50 -21.00 11.08
C ILE A 230 26.18 -19.80 10.41
N ALA A 231 27.33 -19.36 10.92
CA ALA A 231 28.06 -18.25 10.32
C ALA A 231 28.58 -18.57 8.90
N ALA A 232 28.88 -19.84 8.60
CA ALA A 232 29.27 -20.28 7.27
C ALA A 232 28.08 -20.30 6.29
N THR A 233 26.95 -20.87 6.71
CA THR A 233 25.73 -20.93 5.92
C THR A 233 25.15 -19.53 5.72
N GLU A 234 25.17 -18.63 6.71
CA GLU A 234 24.75 -17.23 6.55
C GLU A 234 25.63 -16.46 5.56
N ARG A 235 26.94 -16.74 5.51
CA ARG A 235 27.84 -16.20 4.46
C ARG A 235 27.48 -16.75 3.09
N ALA A 236 27.15 -18.04 2.99
CA ALA A 236 26.72 -18.66 1.73
C ALA A 236 25.38 -18.09 1.24
N VAL A 237 24.41 -17.91 2.13
CA VAL A 237 23.11 -17.27 1.87
C VAL A 237 23.30 -15.85 1.35
N ARG A 238 24.14 -15.04 2.03
CA ARG A 238 24.48 -13.68 1.58
C ARG A 238 25.14 -13.70 0.20
N ALA A 239 26.13 -14.56 -0.01
CA ALA A 239 26.84 -14.66 -1.28
C ALA A 239 25.91 -15.04 -2.43
N ARG A 240 25.00 -15.99 -2.20
CA ARG A 240 24.01 -16.42 -3.20
C ARG A 240 23.04 -15.29 -3.55
N ALA A 241 22.55 -14.54 -2.57
CA ALA A 241 21.69 -13.38 -2.83
C ALA A 241 22.40 -12.29 -3.65
N MET A 242 23.68 -12.01 -3.36
CA MET A 242 24.48 -11.06 -4.15
C MET A 242 24.78 -11.56 -5.57
N GLU A 243 25.02 -12.85 -5.75
CA GLU A 243 25.20 -13.48 -7.07
C GLU A 243 23.93 -13.31 -7.92
N LEU A 244 22.77 -13.66 -7.37
CA LEU A 244 21.48 -13.53 -8.05
C LEU A 244 21.15 -12.06 -8.37
N GLY A 245 21.36 -11.15 -7.41
CA GLY A 245 21.17 -9.71 -7.64
C GLY A 245 22.09 -9.18 -8.75
N SER A 246 23.36 -9.60 -8.76
CA SER A 246 24.33 -9.20 -9.79
C SER A 246 23.95 -9.76 -11.17
N ALA A 247 23.51 -11.01 -11.24
CA ALA A 247 23.03 -11.62 -12.48
C ALA A 247 21.79 -10.89 -13.02
N LYS A 248 20.88 -10.47 -12.13
CA LYS A 248 19.69 -9.71 -12.50
C LYS A 248 20.02 -8.32 -13.03
N LEU A 249 20.95 -7.62 -12.38
CA LEU A 249 21.47 -6.33 -12.86
C LEU A 249 22.16 -6.49 -14.23
N GLN A 250 23.02 -7.50 -14.38
CA GLN A 250 23.70 -7.78 -15.66
C GLN A 250 22.70 -8.05 -16.79
N ALA A 251 21.68 -8.88 -16.56
CA ALA A 251 20.62 -9.12 -17.53
C ALA A 251 19.89 -7.83 -17.91
N THR A 252 19.60 -6.96 -16.93
CA THR A 252 18.97 -5.65 -17.15
C THR A 252 19.87 -4.74 -18.00
N GLU A 253 21.16 -4.64 -17.70
CA GLU A 253 22.11 -3.83 -18.47
C GLU A 253 22.33 -4.37 -19.89
N GLU A 254 22.33 -5.68 -20.08
CA GLU A 254 22.40 -6.31 -21.40
C GLU A 254 21.17 -6.00 -22.25
N GLU A 255 19.97 -6.04 -21.67
CA GLU A 255 18.75 -5.62 -22.36
C GLU A 255 18.76 -4.11 -22.65
N GLN A 256 19.21 -3.28 -21.72
CA GLN A 256 19.33 -1.84 -21.94
C GLN A 256 20.31 -1.53 -23.09
N ARG A 257 21.42 -2.26 -23.21
CA ARG A 257 22.36 -2.12 -24.33
C ARG A 257 21.73 -2.49 -25.67
N LYS A 258 20.83 -3.50 -25.69
CA LYS A 258 20.06 -3.88 -26.88
C LYS A 258 19.02 -2.80 -27.23
N TYR A 259 18.39 -2.20 -26.23
CA TYR A 259 17.32 -1.23 -26.37
C TYR A 259 17.65 0.10 -25.67
N PRO A 260 18.62 0.90 -26.18
CA PRO A 260 19.13 2.09 -25.48
C PRO A 260 18.13 3.24 -25.34
N PHE A 261 17.00 3.17 -26.05
CA PHE A 261 15.89 4.11 -25.90
C PHE A 261 15.02 3.78 -24.67
N LEU A 262 15.16 2.61 -24.05
CA LEU A 262 14.48 2.26 -22.81
C LEU A 262 15.36 2.57 -21.58
N PRO A 263 14.77 3.07 -20.48
CA PRO A 263 15.45 3.13 -19.19
C PRO A 263 15.71 1.73 -18.62
N ARG A 264 16.61 1.62 -17.62
CA ARG A 264 16.87 0.36 -16.88
C ARG A 264 15.62 -0.19 -16.20
N ARG A 265 14.68 0.69 -15.85
CA ARG A 265 13.37 0.37 -15.31
C ARG A 265 12.26 1.00 -16.13
N VAL A 266 11.32 0.18 -16.59
CA VAL A 266 10.09 0.65 -17.24
C VAL A 266 8.98 0.56 -16.21
N ASP A 267 8.38 1.69 -15.86
CA ASP A 267 7.38 1.81 -14.80
C ASP A 267 7.80 1.06 -13.52
N ASP A 268 9.00 1.34 -13.01
CA ASP A 268 9.59 0.69 -11.82
C ASP A 268 9.89 -0.83 -11.94
N VAL A 269 9.68 -1.46 -13.09
CA VAL A 269 10.02 -2.88 -13.35
C VAL A 269 11.37 -2.99 -14.07
N LEU A 270 12.27 -3.85 -13.60
CA LEU A 270 13.56 -4.11 -14.23
C LEU A 270 13.37 -4.69 -15.64
N MET A 271 14.18 -4.26 -16.60
CA MET A 271 14.08 -4.77 -17.98
C MET A 271 14.14 -6.30 -18.06
N SER A 272 15.02 -6.92 -17.27
CA SER A 272 15.16 -8.38 -17.20
C SER A 272 13.85 -9.12 -16.87
N ASP A 273 12.90 -8.47 -16.21
CA ASP A 273 11.62 -9.07 -15.81
C ASP A 273 10.51 -8.90 -16.87
N LEU A 274 10.70 -7.99 -17.83
CA LEU A 274 9.73 -7.72 -18.90
C LEU A 274 9.76 -8.77 -20.00
N ARG A 275 10.88 -9.52 -20.11
CA ARG A 275 11.11 -10.57 -21.12
C ARG A 275 10.76 -10.10 -22.53
N LEU A 276 11.28 -8.93 -22.91
CA LEU A 276 10.96 -8.25 -24.19
C LEU A 276 11.19 -9.14 -25.43
N ALA A 277 12.09 -10.13 -25.33
CA ALA A 277 12.37 -11.11 -26.39
C ALA A 277 11.22 -12.09 -26.66
N GLU A 278 10.36 -12.37 -25.66
CA GLU A 278 9.20 -13.26 -25.80
C GLU A 278 8.00 -12.54 -26.45
N ASP A 279 7.99 -11.20 -26.48
CA ASP A 279 6.85 -10.41 -26.99
C ASP A 279 6.94 -10.17 -28.50
N GLY A 280 6.10 -10.87 -29.26
CA GLY A 280 6.08 -10.77 -30.73
C GLY A 280 5.82 -9.35 -31.25
N VAL A 281 4.90 -8.60 -30.62
CA VAL A 281 4.56 -7.23 -31.02
C VAL A 281 5.75 -6.29 -30.83
N PHE A 282 6.45 -6.39 -29.70
CA PHE A 282 7.67 -5.63 -29.44
C PHE A 282 8.75 -5.97 -30.46
N GLN A 283 8.98 -7.25 -30.76
CA GLN A 283 9.98 -7.67 -31.74
C GLN A 283 9.67 -7.19 -33.17
N GLU A 284 8.40 -7.16 -33.57
CA GLU A 284 7.99 -6.58 -34.86
C GLU A 284 8.29 -5.07 -34.94
N LEU A 285 8.05 -4.33 -33.85
CA LEU A 285 8.38 -2.91 -33.76
C LEU A 285 9.90 -2.67 -33.76
N VAL A 286 10.68 -3.55 -33.13
CA VAL A 286 12.15 -3.51 -33.19
C VAL A 286 12.63 -3.72 -34.62
N ALA A 287 12.11 -4.74 -35.32
CA ALA A 287 12.46 -4.99 -36.72
C ALA A 287 12.14 -3.78 -37.62
N ARG A 288 11.00 -3.13 -37.39
CA ARG A 288 10.63 -1.89 -38.09
C ARG A 288 11.61 -0.75 -37.79
N ARG A 289 11.98 -0.57 -36.52
CA ARG A 289 12.93 0.46 -36.09
C ARG A 289 14.31 0.22 -36.70
N ASP A 290 14.80 -1.01 -36.69
CA ASP A 290 16.10 -1.37 -37.26
C ASP A 290 16.12 -1.20 -38.78
N ALA A 291 15.02 -1.50 -39.47
CA ALA A 291 14.87 -1.19 -40.90
C ALA A 291 14.95 0.33 -41.16
N LEU A 292 14.31 1.16 -40.33
CA LEU A 292 14.40 2.63 -40.44
C LEU A 292 15.83 3.12 -40.20
N VAL A 293 16.52 2.62 -39.18
CA VAL A 293 17.92 2.96 -38.88
C VAL A 293 18.84 2.54 -40.04
N ALA A 294 18.59 1.37 -40.65
CA ALA A 294 19.36 0.87 -41.78
C ALA A 294 19.21 1.72 -43.06
N THR A 295 18.10 2.46 -43.23
CA THR A 295 17.94 3.39 -44.37
C THR A 295 18.84 4.62 -44.32
N GLY A 296 19.54 4.86 -43.21
CA GLY A 296 20.59 5.85 -43.07
C GLY A 296 20.23 7.02 -42.13
N PRO A 297 21.24 7.74 -41.60
CA PRO A 297 21.02 8.85 -40.67
C PRO A 297 20.20 9.97 -41.32
N GLY A 298 19.05 10.32 -40.71
CA GLY A 298 18.17 11.40 -41.19
C GLY A 298 17.05 10.97 -42.14
N SER A 299 16.94 9.68 -42.49
CA SER A 299 15.80 9.15 -43.22
C SER A 299 14.62 8.97 -42.26
N ASN A 300 13.57 9.79 -42.42
CA ASN A 300 12.31 9.76 -41.65
C ASN A 300 12.45 9.80 -40.11
N PRO A 301 13.07 10.85 -39.52
CA PRO A 301 13.26 10.97 -38.07
C PRO A 301 11.95 10.96 -37.27
N GLU A 302 10.86 11.47 -37.86
CA GLU A 302 9.52 11.43 -37.28
C GLU A 302 8.99 10.00 -37.13
N LEU A 303 9.20 9.15 -38.15
CA LEU A 303 8.79 7.75 -38.09
C LEU A 303 9.63 6.95 -37.10
N LEU A 304 10.93 7.24 -36.99
CA LEU A 304 11.79 6.62 -35.99
C LEU A 304 11.30 6.98 -34.58
N THR A 305 11.09 8.27 -34.32
CA THR A 305 10.60 8.77 -33.02
C THR A 305 9.22 8.18 -32.70
N ALA A 306 8.33 8.08 -33.68
CA ALA A 306 7.02 7.46 -33.51
C ALA A 306 7.13 5.96 -33.19
N THR A 307 8.04 5.24 -33.86
CA THR A 307 8.27 3.80 -33.61
C THR A 307 8.89 3.58 -32.24
N GLU A 308 9.86 4.40 -31.82
CA GLU A 308 10.44 4.35 -30.47
C GLU A 308 9.40 4.68 -29.38
N ARG A 309 8.46 5.59 -29.65
CA ARG A 309 7.32 5.84 -28.76
C ARG A 309 6.41 4.61 -28.64
N GLN A 310 6.13 3.93 -29.75
CA GLN A 310 5.36 2.67 -29.74
C GLN A 310 6.08 1.57 -28.95
N LEU A 311 7.41 1.46 -29.10
CA LEU A 311 8.23 0.52 -28.32
C LEU A 311 8.19 0.82 -26.82
N ARG A 312 8.31 2.10 -26.42
CA ARG A 312 8.15 2.52 -25.01
C ARG A 312 6.77 2.18 -24.47
N GLY A 313 5.72 2.47 -25.24
CA GLY A 313 4.34 2.12 -24.89
C GLY A 313 4.15 0.62 -24.68
N ARG A 314 4.65 -0.21 -25.61
CA ARG A 314 4.57 -1.67 -25.47
C ARG A 314 5.37 -2.19 -24.27
N ALA A 315 6.55 -1.64 -23.99
CA ALA A 315 7.32 -2.01 -22.79
C ALA A 315 6.56 -1.65 -21.50
N SER A 316 5.88 -0.51 -21.46
CA SER A 316 5.02 -0.11 -20.33
C SER A 316 3.81 -1.04 -20.17
N GLU A 317 3.17 -1.46 -21.26
CA GLU A 317 2.10 -2.47 -21.21
C GLU A 317 2.59 -3.79 -20.61
N LEU A 318 3.80 -4.23 -20.98
CA LEU A 318 4.43 -5.44 -20.41
C LEU A 318 4.77 -5.27 -18.92
N ALA A 319 5.23 -4.08 -18.51
CA ALA A 319 5.48 -3.76 -17.11
C ALA A 319 4.17 -3.78 -16.29
N ALA A 320 3.09 -3.21 -16.83
CA ALA A 320 1.78 -3.26 -16.20
C ALA A 320 1.23 -4.69 -16.09
N ALA A 321 1.43 -5.52 -17.12
CA ALA A 321 1.05 -6.94 -17.09
C ALA A 321 1.87 -7.74 -16.05
N ASN A 322 3.17 -7.47 -15.94
CA ASN A 322 4.03 -8.07 -14.91
C ASN A 322 3.55 -7.70 -13.49
N LYS A 323 3.35 -6.41 -13.22
CA LYS A 323 2.77 -5.92 -11.95
C LYS A 323 1.41 -6.53 -11.64
N ALA A 324 0.56 -6.72 -12.65
CA ALA A 324 -0.76 -7.32 -12.49
C ALA A 324 -0.67 -8.78 -12.02
N VAL A 325 0.26 -9.55 -12.59
CA VAL A 325 0.52 -10.95 -12.20
C VAL A 325 1.06 -11.01 -10.78
N ASP A 326 2.03 -10.15 -10.43
CA ASP A 326 2.60 -10.13 -9.08
C ASP A 326 1.57 -9.73 -8.02
N ALA A 327 0.76 -8.71 -8.32
CA ALA A 327 -0.37 -8.33 -7.50
C ALA A 327 -1.35 -9.49 -7.32
N PHE A 328 -1.68 -10.20 -8.39
CA PHE A 328 -2.59 -11.35 -8.35
C PHE A 328 -2.03 -12.48 -7.47
N ARG A 329 -0.77 -12.87 -7.66
CA ARG A 329 -0.11 -13.90 -6.84
C ARG A 329 -0.14 -13.55 -5.35
N ALA A 330 0.25 -12.32 -5.03
CA ALA A 330 0.30 -11.87 -3.65
C ALA A 330 -1.09 -11.74 -3.02
N ASP A 331 -2.12 -11.37 -3.79
CA ASP A 331 -3.51 -11.33 -3.32
C ASP A 331 -4.05 -12.73 -3.03
N GLU A 332 -3.68 -13.74 -3.82
CA GLU A 332 -4.05 -15.13 -3.56
C GLU A 332 -3.33 -15.68 -2.31
N ASP A 333 -2.03 -15.38 -2.12
CA ASP A 333 -1.32 -15.75 -0.89
C ASP A 333 -1.92 -15.06 0.33
N GLU A 334 -2.21 -13.76 0.23
CA GLU A 334 -2.83 -12.98 1.29
C GLU A 334 -4.24 -13.47 1.61
N ALA A 335 -5.01 -13.91 0.61
CA ALA A 335 -6.33 -14.49 0.82
C ALA A 335 -6.27 -15.78 1.67
N VAL A 336 -5.25 -16.62 1.44
CA VAL A 336 -5.01 -17.81 2.27
C VAL A 336 -4.55 -17.40 3.67
N ARG A 337 -3.62 -16.45 3.79
CA ARG A 337 -3.13 -15.94 5.08
C ARG A 337 -4.23 -15.29 5.92
N ALA A 338 -5.11 -14.52 5.30
CA ALA A 338 -6.20 -13.81 5.97
C ALA A 338 -7.22 -14.78 6.59
N ARG A 339 -7.46 -15.93 5.96
CA ARG A 339 -8.32 -17.02 6.50
C ARG A 339 -7.63 -17.79 7.61
N ASN A 340 -6.30 -17.81 7.60
CA ASN A 340 -5.46 -18.54 8.54
C ASN A 340 -4.56 -17.56 9.33
N PRO A 341 -5.14 -16.71 10.21
CA PRO A 341 -4.42 -15.62 10.89
C PRO A 341 -3.38 -16.09 11.93
N PHE A 342 -3.14 -17.39 12.03
CA PHE A 342 -2.06 -18.01 12.80
C PHE A 342 -0.82 -18.31 11.95
N LEU A 343 -0.89 -18.08 10.63
CA LEU A 343 0.24 -18.04 9.70
C LEU A 343 0.78 -16.60 9.65
N GLU A 344 2.09 -16.47 9.80
CA GLU A 344 2.75 -15.16 9.96
C GLU A 344 3.05 -14.48 8.62
N SER A 345 3.59 -15.25 7.67
CA SER A 345 4.04 -14.83 6.33
C SER A 345 3.15 -15.38 5.21
N ASN A 346 3.32 -14.84 4.00
CA ASN A 346 2.65 -15.30 2.76
C ASN A 346 3.35 -16.53 2.13
N GLU A 347 4.37 -17.06 2.79
CA GLU A 347 5.11 -18.27 2.44
C GLU A 347 5.31 -19.15 3.68
N VAL A 348 5.46 -20.45 3.47
CA VAL A 348 6.03 -21.38 4.44
C VAL A 348 7.12 -22.18 3.77
N LYS A 349 8.33 -22.19 4.35
CA LYS A 349 9.52 -22.87 3.81
C LYS A 349 9.83 -22.48 2.35
N LEU A 350 9.70 -21.17 2.07
CA LEU A 350 9.89 -20.53 0.77
C LEU A 350 8.94 -21.07 -0.31
N VAL A 351 7.81 -21.64 0.11
CA VAL A 351 6.71 -22.06 -0.77
C VAL A 351 5.50 -21.13 -0.50
N PRO A 352 5.00 -20.40 -1.51
CA PRO A 352 3.86 -19.49 -1.37
C PRO A 352 2.58 -20.19 -0.93
N LEU A 353 1.77 -19.50 -0.13
CA LEU A 353 0.56 -20.07 0.47
C LEU A 353 -0.49 -20.53 -0.57
N ARG A 354 -0.62 -19.81 -1.69
CA ARG A 354 -1.51 -20.14 -2.81
C ARG A 354 -1.24 -21.52 -3.38
N GLU A 355 0.00 -21.99 -3.27
CA GLU A 355 0.37 -23.29 -3.80
C GLU A 355 -0.25 -24.41 -2.97
N PHE A 356 -0.49 -24.29 -1.66
CA PHE A 356 -0.88 -25.45 -0.82
C PHE A 356 -2.31 -25.95 -1.01
N GLY A 357 -3.25 -25.06 -1.33
CA GLY A 357 -4.70 -25.35 -1.37
C GLY A 357 -5.14 -26.23 -0.21
N LEU A 358 -4.91 -25.66 0.97
CA LEU A 358 -5.19 -26.23 2.29
C LEU A 358 -6.60 -26.83 2.44
N PRO A 359 -7.68 -26.26 1.84
CA PRO A 359 -9.01 -26.86 1.94
C PRO A 359 -9.13 -28.25 1.33
N SER A 360 -8.27 -28.60 0.36
CA SER A 360 -8.27 -29.92 -0.28
C SER A 360 -7.49 -30.98 0.54
N ASP A 361 -6.70 -30.57 1.53
CA ASP A 361 -5.96 -31.51 2.37
C ASP A 361 -6.89 -32.04 3.49
N PRO A 362 -7.14 -33.36 3.56
CA PRO A 362 -8.12 -33.92 4.49
C PRO A 362 -7.71 -33.75 5.95
N THR A 363 -6.41 -33.85 6.25
CA THR A 363 -5.87 -33.67 7.60
C THR A 363 -6.02 -32.22 8.05
N TYR A 364 -5.65 -31.27 7.19
CA TYR A 364 -5.82 -29.85 7.44
C TYR A 364 -7.29 -29.49 7.62
N ALA A 365 -8.18 -29.98 6.75
CA ALA A 365 -9.62 -29.74 6.85
C ALA A 365 -10.19 -30.26 8.18
N ALA A 366 -9.76 -31.43 8.63
CA ALA A 366 -10.18 -31.98 9.93
C ALA A 366 -9.73 -31.10 11.11
N LEU A 367 -8.47 -30.66 11.11
CA LEU A 367 -7.92 -29.75 12.13
C LEU A 367 -8.57 -28.36 12.08
N ALA A 368 -8.89 -27.86 10.89
CA ALA A 368 -9.58 -26.59 10.71
C ALA A 368 -10.99 -26.66 11.29
N ASN A 369 -11.71 -27.77 11.06
CA ASN A 369 -13.02 -28.02 11.65
C ASN A 369 -12.95 -28.14 13.18
N GLU A 370 -11.97 -28.87 13.71
CA GLU A 370 -11.74 -28.94 15.16
C GLU A 370 -11.49 -27.54 15.76
N ARG A 371 -10.64 -26.74 15.11
CA ARG A 371 -10.38 -25.37 15.52
C ARG A 371 -11.67 -24.53 15.54
N LEU A 372 -12.52 -24.65 14.52
CA LEU A 372 -13.80 -23.95 14.46
C LEU A 372 -14.73 -24.36 15.61
N GLN A 373 -14.81 -25.65 15.94
CA GLN A 373 -15.57 -26.15 17.09
C GLN A 373 -15.04 -25.56 18.40
N LEU A 374 -13.72 -25.57 18.61
CA LEU A 374 -13.10 -25.00 19.81
C LEU A 374 -13.35 -23.48 19.93
N MET A 375 -13.42 -22.77 18.80
CA MET A 375 -13.67 -21.33 18.74
C MET A 375 -15.09 -20.91 19.19
N GLN A 376 -16.02 -21.84 19.41
CA GLN A 376 -17.30 -21.55 20.08
C GLN A 376 -17.12 -21.03 21.51
N SER A 377 -16.03 -21.42 22.19
CA SER A 377 -15.71 -21.00 23.55
C SER A 377 -14.23 -20.65 23.67
N PRO A 378 -13.77 -19.55 23.03
CA PRO A 378 -12.36 -19.32 22.78
C PRO A 378 -11.54 -18.99 24.03
N VAL A 379 -12.19 -18.45 25.07
CA VAL A 379 -11.52 -18.18 26.36
C VAL A 379 -11.27 -19.47 27.13
N ARG A 380 -12.25 -20.38 27.16
CA ARG A 380 -12.14 -21.67 27.84
C ARG A 380 -11.20 -22.60 27.08
N ASN A 381 -11.28 -22.59 25.76
CA ASN A 381 -10.54 -23.49 24.88
C ASN A 381 -9.20 -22.89 24.42
N ALA A 382 -8.71 -21.81 25.04
CA ALA A 382 -7.54 -21.08 24.55
C ALA A 382 -6.30 -21.96 24.32
N ALA A 383 -6.01 -22.87 25.26
CA ALA A 383 -4.88 -23.81 25.14
C ALA A 383 -5.10 -24.86 24.03
N ALA A 384 -6.32 -25.40 23.92
CA ALA A 384 -6.67 -26.36 22.87
C ALA A 384 -6.60 -25.69 21.49
N ILE A 385 -7.14 -24.47 21.34
CA ILE A 385 -7.05 -23.69 20.10
C ILE A 385 -5.59 -23.45 19.73
N ALA A 386 -4.74 -23.07 20.68
CA ALA A 386 -3.32 -22.87 20.42
C ALA A 386 -2.63 -24.17 19.96
N ALA A 387 -2.99 -25.31 20.55
CA ALA A 387 -2.47 -26.62 20.15
C ALA A 387 -2.95 -27.04 18.76
N THR A 388 -4.23 -26.86 18.43
CA THR A 388 -4.78 -27.16 17.09
C THR A 388 -4.18 -26.23 16.04
N GLU A 389 -3.95 -24.95 16.37
CA GLU A 389 -3.27 -23.99 15.48
C GLU A 389 -1.79 -24.34 15.25
N GLU A 390 -1.10 -24.88 16.25
CA GLU A 390 0.24 -25.44 16.10
C GLU A 390 0.22 -26.67 15.18
N ALA A 391 -0.75 -27.58 15.35
CA ALA A 391 -0.91 -28.72 14.46
C ALA A 391 -1.23 -28.28 13.02
N LEU A 392 -2.04 -27.24 12.84
CA LEU A 392 -2.31 -26.65 11.52
C LEU A 392 -1.04 -26.06 10.91
N ARG A 393 -0.22 -25.31 11.66
CA ARG A 393 1.10 -24.83 11.19
C ARG A 393 2.00 -25.98 10.78
N GLY A 394 2.13 -27.00 11.63
CA GLY A 394 2.92 -28.20 11.36
C GLY A 394 2.46 -28.91 10.08
N ARG A 395 1.14 -29.03 9.85
CA ARG A 395 0.62 -29.62 8.61
C ARG A 395 0.97 -28.80 7.37
N VAL A 396 0.93 -27.47 7.45
CA VAL A 396 1.35 -26.60 6.32
C VAL A 396 2.84 -26.76 6.05
N GLU A 397 3.67 -26.84 7.10
CA GLU A 397 5.11 -27.09 6.98
C GLU A 397 5.41 -28.45 6.35
N GLU A 398 4.70 -29.52 6.74
CA GLU A 398 4.79 -30.84 6.10
C GLU A 398 4.48 -30.78 4.60
N LEU A 399 3.41 -30.06 4.22
CA LEU A 399 3.04 -29.88 2.81
C LEU A 399 4.11 -29.11 2.03
N ALA A 400 4.73 -28.10 2.66
CA ALA A 400 5.84 -27.34 2.07
C ALA A 400 7.11 -28.19 1.89
N LEU A 401 7.49 -28.97 2.90
CA LEU A 401 8.63 -29.87 2.78
C LEU A 401 8.39 -30.98 1.75
N ALA A 402 7.17 -31.53 1.66
CA ALA A 402 6.81 -32.53 0.66
C ALA A 402 6.88 -31.97 -0.77
N ARG A 403 6.52 -30.69 -0.94
CA ARG A 403 6.64 -29.96 -2.21
C ARG A 403 8.10 -29.80 -2.65
N VAL A 404 8.95 -29.34 -1.75
CA VAL A 404 10.38 -29.16 -2.00
C VAL A 404 11.05 -30.50 -2.27
N ALA A 405 10.77 -31.52 -1.46
CA ALA A 405 11.30 -32.87 -1.68
C ALA A 405 10.87 -33.47 -3.03
N ALA A 406 9.65 -33.19 -3.50
CA ALA A 406 9.21 -33.63 -4.82
C ALA A 406 9.99 -32.95 -5.96
N GLU A 407 10.37 -31.68 -5.78
CA GLU A 407 11.24 -30.98 -6.71
C GLU A 407 12.68 -31.51 -6.68
N ASP A 408 13.24 -31.74 -5.49
CA ASP A 408 14.58 -32.32 -5.34
C ASP A 408 14.67 -33.69 -6.02
N VAL A 409 13.63 -34.53 -5.88
CA VAL A 409 13.54 -35.83 -6.57
C VAL A 409 13.46 -35.64 -8.09
N LEU A 410 12.70 -34.64 -8.56
CA LEU A 410 12.59 -34.34 -10.00
C LEU A 410 13.93 -33.88 -10.58
N LEU A 411 14.63 -32.97 -9.91
CA LEU A 411 15.93 -32.44 -10.34
C LEU A 411 17.05 -33.48 -10.21
N ALA A 412 16.99 -34.37 -9.22
CA ALA A 412 17.93 -35.49 -9.11
C ALA A 412 17.77 -36.47 -10.27
N LYS A 413 16.53 -36.75 -10.70
CA LYS A 413 16.24 -37.60 -11.86
C LYS A 413 16.56 -36.93 -13.19
N TYR A 414 16.27 -35.63 -13.30
CA TYR A 414 16.41 -34.85 -14.52
C TYR A 414 17.18 -33.55 -14.25
N PRO A 415 18.51 -33.61 -14.07
CA PRO A 415 19.32 -32.44 -13.71
C PRO A 415 19.25 -31.29 -14.72
N PHE A 416 18.98 -31.62 -15.99
CA PHE A 416 18.83 -30.65 -17.06
C PHE A 416 17.59 -29.75 -16.90
N PHE A 417 16.61 -30.08 -16.05
CA PHE A 417 15.51 -29.15 -15.73
C PHE A 417 15.95 -27.96 -14.88
N ALA A 418 17.13 -28.00 -14.26
CA ALA A 418 17.67 -26.85 -13.53
C ALA A 418 17.90 -25.60 -14.41
N THR A 419 17.89 -25.77 -15.75
CA THR A 419 18.02 -24.66 -16.71
C THR A 419 16.69 -23.98 -17.06
N LEU A 420 15.55 -24.56 -16.63
CA LEU A 420 14.23 -23.99 -16.92
C LEU A 420 13.98 -22.74 -16.04
N PRO A 421 13.56 -21.62 -16.63
CA PRO A 421 13.38 -20.38 -15.89
C PRO A 421 12.13 -20.37 -14.99
N GLY A 422 12.31 -20.00 -13.72
CA GLY A 422 11.41 -19.11 -12.96
C GLY A 422 10.01 -19.60 -12.60
N ALA A 423 9.84 -20.87 -12.25
CA ALA A 423 8.67 -21.31 -11.49
C ALA A 423 9.10 -21.57 -10.03
N VAL A 424 8.26 -21.17 -9.06
CA VAL A 424 8.59 -21.34 -7.64
C VAL A 424 8.86 -22.80 -7.30
N LEU A 425 8.18 -23.74 -7.97
CA LEU A 425 8.48 -25.17 -7.93
C LEU A 425 8.24 -25.80 -9.31
N LEU A 426 9.21 -26.54 -9.84
CA LEU A 426 9.08 -27.31 -11.09
C LEU A 426 8.19 -28.55 -10.93
N ALA A 427 8.12 -29.11 -9.72
CA ALA A 427 7.28 -30.28 -9.38
C ALA A 427 5.79 -29.93 -9.19
N ASN A 428 5.27 -29.03 -10.03
CA ASN A 428 3.86 -28.67 -10.07
C ASN A 428 3.00 -29.86 -10.51
N GLU A 429 1.72 -29.85 -10.11
CA GLU A 429 0.75 -30.90 -10.46
C GLU A 429 0.66 -31.14 -11.97
N ASP A 430 0.99 -30.15 -12.80
CA ASP A 430 0.92 -30.22 -14.26
C ASP A 430 1.96 -31.13 -14.88
N VAL A 431 3.20 -31.05 -14.40
CA VAL A 431 4.28 -31.95 -14.82
C VAL A 431 3.93 -33.38 -14.40
N LYS A 432 3.38 -33.56 -13.19
CA LYS A 432 2.96 -34.86 -12.67
C LYS A 432 1.77 -35.47 -13.42
N ARG A 433 0.80 -34.65 -13.86
CA ARG A 433 -0.43 -35.10 -14.53
C ARG A 433 -0.31 -35.15 -16.05
N SER A 434 0.76 -34.65 -16.64
CA SER A 434 0.93 -34.64 -18.10
C SER A 434 1.21 -36.03 -18.65
N PRO A 435 0.31 -36.61 -19.49
CA PRO A 435 0.52 -37.94 -20.06
C PRO A 435 1.68 -37.95 -21.07
N LEU A 436 1.89 -36.83 -21.78
CA LEU A 436 3.01 -36.68 -22.71
C LEU A 436 4.34 -36.62 -21.95
N PHE A 437 4.40 -35.86 -20.85
CA PHE A 437 5.58 -35.84 -19.99
C PHE A 437 5.87 -37.22 -19.42
N ALA A 438 4.87 -37.91 -18.87
CA ALA A 438 5.02 -39.26 -18.34
C ALA A 438 5.55 -40.26 -19.40
N THR A 439 5.05 -40.16 -20.64
CA THR A 439 5.49 -41.00 -21.76
C THR A 439 6.95 -40.72 -22.14
N LEU A 440 7.32 -39.44 -22.25
CA LEU A 440 8.69 -39.04 -22.57
C LEU A 440 9.65 -39.38 -21.42
N ALA A 441 9.22 -39.25 -20.18
CA ALA A 441 9.98 -39.60 -18.98
C ALA A 441 10.25 -41.10 -18.93
N ALA A 442 9.24 -41.93 -19.19
CA ALA A 442 9.41 -43.39 -19.29
C ALA A 442 10.40 -43.76 -20.41
N ARG A 443 10.28 -43.15 -21.59
CA ARG A 443 11.22 -43.39 -22.70
C ARG A 443 12.65 -42.97 -22.34
N TYR A 444 12.83 -41.84 -21.65
CA TYR A 444 14.14 -41.39 -21.19
C TYR A 444 14.74 -42.38 -20.19
N GLU A 445 13.96 -42.83 -19.20
CA GLU A 445 14.40 -43.80 -18.20
C GLU A 445 14.77 -45.15 -18.86
N GLU A 446 13.99 -45.61 -19.84
CA GLU A 446 14.27 -46.80 -20.63
C GLU A 446 15.58 -46.69 -21.40
N LEU A 447 15.82 -45.58 -22.12
CA LEU A 447 17.05 -45.35 -22.88
C LEU A 447 18.27 -45.20 -21.96
N ALA A 448 18.12 -44.48 -20.84
CA ALA A 448 19.20 -44.26 -19.87
C ALA A 448 19.61 -45.56 -19.13
N ALA A 449 18.70 -46.53 -19.02
CA ALA A 449 18.98 -47.82 -18.40
C ALA A 449 19.67 -48.84 -19.33
N GLN A 450 19.82 -48.54 -20.63
CA GLN A 450 20.47 -49.45 -21.58
C GLN A 450 21.98 -49.52 -21.33
N PRO A 451 22.59 -50.71 -21.47
CA PRO A 451 24.04 -50.88 -21.29
C PRO A 451 24.87 -50.20 -22.39
N GLU A 452 24.31 -50.05 -23.60
CA GLU A 452 24.83 -49.20 -24.67
C GLU A 452 23.80 -48.11 -24.94
N VAL A 453 24.08 -46.89 -24.46
CA VAL A 453 23.17 -45.75 -24.59
C VAL A 453 23.29 -45.17 -26.00
N ASP A 454 22.19 -45.09 -26.73
CA ASP A 454 22.12 -44.25 -27.93
C ASP A 454 22.07 -42.78 -27.51
N GLU A 455 23.24 -42.13 -27.50
CA GLU A 455 23.39 -40.73 -27.08
C GLU A 455 22.54 -39.77 -27.93
N SER A 456 22.33 -40.06 -29.21
CA SER A 456 21.55 -39.21 -30.11
C SER A 456 20.06 -39.29 -29.79
N GLU A 457 19.54 -40.50 -29.57
CA GLU A 457 18.15 -40.68 -29.14
C GLU A 457 17.92 -40.13 -27.74
N LEU A 458 18.85 -40.33 -26.81
CA LEU A 458 18.75 -39.84 -25.45
C LEU A 458 18.71 -38.30 -25.41
N GLU A 459 19.57 -37.62 -26.17
CA GLU A 459 19.56 -36.16 -26.26
C GLU A 459 18.26 -35.64 -26.92
N THR A 460 17.74 -36.35 -27.93
CA THR A 460 16.45 -36.02 -28.56
C THR A 460 15.30 -36.11 -27.57
N VAL A 461 15.26 -37.15 -26.73
CA VAL A 461 14.22 -37.32 -25.71
C VAL A 461 14.38 -36.31 -24.58
N LYS A 462 15.62 -35.98 -24.20
CA LYS A 462 15.92 -34.92 -23.22
C LYS A 462 15.42 -33.56 -23.69
N GLU A 463 15.67 -33.20 -24.94
CA GLU A 463 15.17 -31.96 -25.54
C GLU A 463 13.63 -31.96 -25.62
N ALA A 464 13.01 -33.08 -25.99
CA ALA A 464 11.56 -33.21 -25.99
C ALA A 464 10.95 -33.08 -24.58
N LEU A 465 11.61 -33.61 -23.54
CA LEU A 465 11.23 -33.44 -22.14
C LEU A 465 11.33 -31.98 -21.70
N LEU A 466 12.44 -31.31 -22.04
CA LEU A 466 12.64 -29.89 -21.76
C LEU A 466 11.57 -29.03 -22.42
N GLN A 467 11.29 -29.25 -23.70
CA GLN A 467 10.25 -28.54 -24.43
C GLN A 467 8.86 -28.83 -23.85
N SER A 468 8.58 -30.07 -23.47
CA SER A 468 7.31 -30.41 -22.81
C SER A 468 7.15 -29.69 -21.47
N ALA A 469 8.19 -29.66 -20.64
CA ALA A 469 8.17 -28.98 -19.35
C ALA A 469 8.05 -27.46 -19.53
N ALA A 470 8.87 -26.87 -20.41
CA ALA A 470 8.83 -25.44 -20.74
C ALA A 470 7.44 -25.00 -21.24
N ARG A 471 6.80 -25.81 -22.09
CA ARG A 471 5.44 -25.55 -22.56
C ARG A 471 4.40 -25.58 -21.43
N LEU A 472 4.52 -26.52 -20.49
CA LEU A 472 3.60 -26.57 -19.35
C LEU A 472 3.78 -25.34 -18.44
N LEU A 473 5.02 -24.90 -18.23
CA LEU A 473 5.32 -23.69 -17.45
C LEU A 473 4.85 -22.42 -18.17
N SER A 474 4.99 -22.34 -19.50
CA SER A 474 4.49 -21.19 -20.27
C SER A 474 2.96 -21.15 -20.26
N GLU A 475 2.29 -22.29 -20.43
CA GLU A 475 0.82 -22.40 -20.31
C GLU A 475 0.32 -22.00 -18.91
N GLU A 476 1.08 -22.33 -17.86
CA GLU A 476 0.78 -21.89 -16.50
C GLU A 476 0.90 -20.37 -16.36
N LYS A 477 2.00 -19.78 -16.85
CA LYS A 477 2.24 -18.33 -16.85
C LYS A 477 1.15 -17.58 -17.63
N GLU A 478 0.77 -18.07 -18.81
CA GLU A 478 -0.31 -17.50 -19.64
C GLU A 478 -1.67 -17.56 -18.91
N ALA A 479 -1.97 -18.65 -18.20
CA ALA A 479 -3.19 -18.77 -17.42
C ALA A 479 -3.22 -17.78 -16.24
N GLU A 480 -2.08 -17.56 -15.56
CA GLU A 480 -1.95 -16.55 -14.51
C GLU A 480 -2.12 -15.13 -15.05
N GLN A 481 -1.49 -14.83 -16.19
CA GLN A 481 -1.66 -13.55 -16.90
C GLN A 481 -3.13 -13.31 -17.26
N ALA A 482 -3.78 -14.29 -17.88
CA ALA A 482 -5.20 -14.18 -18.24
C ALA A 482 -6.10 -13.97 -17.01
N ALA A 483 -5.79 -14.61 -15.87
CA ALA A 483 -6.54 -14.42 -14.63
C ALA A 483 -6.33 -13.02 -14.03
N ALA A 484 -5.09 -12.53 -14.04
CA ALA A 484 -4.75 -11.18 -13.59
C ALA A 484 -5.41 -10.11 -14.47
N GLU A 485 -5.39 -10.29 -15.79
CA GLU A 485 -6.07 -9.43 -16.77
C GLU A 485 -7.58 -9.41 -16.56
N ALA A 486 -8.20 -10.58 -16.38
CA ALA A 486 -9.64 -10.68 -16.12
C ALA A 486 -10.04 -9.95 -14.83
N ARG A 487 -9.23 -10.06 -13.78
CA ARG A 487 -9.45 -9.32 -12.52
C ARG A 487 -9.29 -7.82 -12.72
N ASN A 488 -8.24 -7.39 -13.41
CA ASN A 488 -8.02 -5.97 -13.69
C ASN A 488 -9.12 -5.37 -14.57
N ALA A 489 -9.59 -6.12 -15.57
CA ALA A 489 -10.73 -5.70 -16.41
C ALA A 489 -12.00 -5.55 -15.58
N LEU A 490 -12.24 -6.45 -14.63
CA LEU A 490 -13.38 -6.33 -13.71
C LEU A 490 -13.23 -5.10 -12.79
N HIS A 491 -12.05 -4.90 -12.20
CA HIS A 491 -11.78 -3.71 -11.39
C HIS A 491 -11.93 -2.41 -12.20
N ALA A 492 -11.53 -2.43 -13.47
CA ALA A 492 -11.71 -1.31 -14.38
C ALA A 492 -13.19 -1.05 -14.72
N GLN A 493 -13.99 -2.11 -14.87
CA GLN A 493 -15.43 -1.99 -15.10
C GLN A 493 -16.20 -1.52 -13.86
N TYR A 494 -15.73 -1.87 -12.67
CA TYR A 494 -16.38 -1.58 -11.38
C TYR A 494 -15.44 -0.82 -10.41
N PRO A 495 -14.95 0.39 -10.77
CA PRO A 495 -13.88 1.09 -10.05
C PRO A 495 -14.28 1.58 -8.64
N MET A 496 -15.58 1.56 -8.32
CA MET A 496 -16.09 1.91 -6.99
C MET A 496 -16.23 0.70 -6.06
N CYS A 497 -16.17 -0.51 -6.61
CA CYS A 497 -16.14 -1.73 -5.81
C CYS A 497 -14.76 -1.89 -5.15
N ALA A 498 -14.64 -2.80 -4.18
CA ALA A 498 -13.34 -3.14 -3.63
C ALA A 498 -12.41 -3.72 -4.70
N ARG A 499 -11.10 -3.52 -4.55
CA ARG A 499 -10.06 -4.00 -5.48
C ARG A 499 -10.15 -5.49 -5.81
N ASP A 500 -10.48 -6.33 -4.82
CA ASP A 500 -10.51 -7.80 -4.95
C ASP A 500 -11.93 -8.37 -5.11
N VAL A 501 -12.73 -7.75 -5.98
CA VAL A 501 -14.01 -8.33 -6.40
C VAL A 501 -13.83 -9.38 -7.50
N GLY A 502 -14.72 -10.35 -7.54
CA GLY A 502 -14.79 -11.40 -8.56
C GLY A 502 -16.04 -11.28 -9.44
N ASP A 503 -16.16 -12.20 -10.38
CA ASP A 503 -17.18 -12.18 -11.46
C ASP A 503 -18.65 -12.16 -10.98
N VAL A 504 -18.93 -12.49 -9.71
CA VAL A 504 -20.28 -12.41 -9.14
C VAL A 504 -20.78 -10.97 -9.02
N VAL A 505 -19.89 -9.99 -8.87
CA VAL A 505 -20.24 -8.56 -8.87
C VAL A 505 -20.87 -8.16 -10.20
N ALA A 506 -20.36 -8.69 -11.31
CA ALA A 506 -20.91 -8.42 -12.63
C ALA A 506 -22.31 -9.04 -12.85
N LYS A 507 -22.69 -10.02 -12.04
CA LYS A 507 -23.98 -10.73 -12.11
C LYS A 507 -25.03 -10.15 -11.16
N ASP A 508 -24.66 -9.24 -10.24
CA ASP A 508 -25.58 -8.69 -9.24
C ASP A 508 -26.47 -7.58 -9.85
N PRO A 509 -27.81 -7.73 -9.81
CA PRO A 509 -28.72 -6.75 -10.41
C PRO A 509 -28.74 -5.42 -9.65
N THR A 510 -28.41 -5.42 -8.36
CA THR A 510 -28.35 -4.19 -7.54
C THR A 510 -27.17 -3.35 -7.96
N ILE A 511 -26.00 -3.98 -8.16
CA ILE A 511 -24.79 -3.32 -8.67
C ILE A 511 -25.05 -2.73 -10.05
N ALA A 512 -25.68 -3.48 -10.97
CA ALA A 512 -26.08 -2.96 -12.28
C ALA A 512 -27.00 -1.72 -12.17
N GLY A 513 -28.00 -1.76 -11.29
CA GLY A 513 -28.89 -0.62 -11.03
C GLY A 513 -28.17 0.61 -10.45
N LEU A 514 -27.22 0.40 -9.54
CA LEU A 514 -26.40 1.47 -8.95
C LEU A 514 -25.47 2.12 -9.98
N ILE A 515 -24.89 1.35 -10.90
CA ILE A 515 -24.05 1.89 -12.00
C ILE A 515 -24.90 2.73 -12.95
N ALA A 516 -26.11 2.28 -13.28
CA ALA A 516 -27.03 3.06 -14.09
C ALA A 516 -27.40 4.38 -13.37
N ARG A 517 -27.67 4.31 -12.06
CA ARG A 517 -27.95 5.51 -11.25
C ARG A 517 -26.75 6.46 -11.22
N ARG A 518 -25.54 5.96 -11.01
CA ARG A 518 -24.29 6.74 -11.04
C ARG A 518 -24.11 7.43 -12.39
N SER A 519 -24.32 6.70 -13.48
CA SER A 519 -24.19 7.20 -14.85
C SER A 519 -25.17 8.35 -15.13
N GLU A 520 -26.38 8.29 -14.56
CA GLU A 520 -27.36 9.38 -14.66
C GLU A 520 -26.92 10.62 -13.87
N LEU A 521 -26.44 10.44 -12.63
CA LEU A 521 -25.94 11.53 -11.79
C LEU A 521 -24.71 12.22 -12.40
N LEU A 522 -23.85 11.46 -13.09
CA LEU A 522 -22.66 11.98 -13.79
C LEU A 522 -22.98 12.88 -15.00
N LYS A 523 -24.25 13.03 -15.41
CA LYS A 523 -24.65 14.05 -16.37
C LYS A 523 -24.52 15.47 -15.82
N ASP A 524 -24.58 15.63 -14.50
CA ASP A 524 -24.24 16.85 -13.77
C ASP A 524 -23.39 16.49 -12.55
N PRO A 525 -22.08 16.28 -12.74
CA PRO A 525 -21.20 15.78 -11.69
C PRO A 525 -20.93 16.82 -10.60
N VAL A 526 -21.16 18.11 -10.89
CA VAL A 526 -20.96 19.21 -9.93
C VAL A 526 -22.19 19.36 -9.03
N GLY A 527 -23.39 19.39 -9.61
CA GLY A 527 -24.63 19.50 -8.83
C GLY A 527 -24.95 18.25 -8.02
N ASN A 528 -24.50 17.07 -8.47
CA ASN A 528 -24.78 15.79 -7.82
C ASN A 528 -23.60 15.21 -7.03
N SER A 529 -22.60 16.00 -6.61
CA SER A 529 -21.37 15.48 -6.00
C SER A 529 -21.62 14.53 -4.84
N ASP A 530 -22.49 14.92 -3.92
CA ASP A 530 -22.79 14.18 -2.69
C ASP A 530 -23.58 12.91 -3.00
N ALA A 531 -24.57 13.01 -3.89
CA ALA A 531 -25.34 11.86 -4.34
C ALA A 531 -24.48 10.82 -5.10
N ILE A 532 -23.47 11.28 -5.86
CA ILE A 532 -22.50 10.40 -6.51
C ILE A 532 -21.63 9.73 -5.45
N ALA A 533 -21.13 10.47 -4.46
CA ALA A 533 -20.34 9.90 -3.37
C ALA A 533 -21.14 8.86 -2.56
N ASP A 534 -22.42 9.09 -2.32
CA ASP A 534 -23.32 8.12 -1.68
C ASP A 534 -23.47 6.85 -2.52
N VAL A 535 -23.72 6.98 -3.83
CA VAL A 535 -23.82 5.82 -4.73
C VAL A 535 -22.49 5.07 -4.80
N ASP A 536 -21.36 5.77 -4.84
CA ASP A 536 -20.01 5.21 -4.83
C ASP A 536 -19.77 4.39 -3.56
N ASN A 537 -20.18 4.91 -2.39
CA ASN A 537 -20.10 4.20 -1.11
C ASN A 537 -21.01 2.96 -1.07
N ILE A 538 -22.21 3.04 -1.64
CA ILE A 538 -23.14 1.90 -1.72
C ILE A 538 -22.59 0.84 -2.68
N LEU A 539 -22.02 1.23 -3.83
CA LEU A 539 -21.36 0.31 -4.76
C LEU A 539 -20.22 -0.44 -4.07
N HIS A 540 -19.38 0.28 -3.32
CA HIS A 540 -18.30 -0.33 -2.55
C HIS A 540 -18.82 -1.37 -1.56
N ARG A 541 -19.81 -1.00 -0.73
CA ARG A 541 -20.41 -1.89 0.27
C ARG A 541 -21.10 -3.10 -0.37
N ARG A 542 -21.88 -2.89 -1.43
CA ARG A 542 -22.61 -3.96 -2.11
C ARG A 542 -21.66 -4.94 -2.80
N GLY A 543 -20.56 -4.45 -3.38
CA GLY A 543 -19.51 -5.31 -3.93
C GLY A 543 -18.96 -6.27 -2.87
N LEU A 544 -18.66 -5.77 -1.66
CA LEU A 544 -18.21 -6.58 -0.54
C LEU A 544 -19.28 -7.59 -0.08
N GLU A 545 -20.55 -7.18 -0.01
CA GLU A 545 -21.67 -8.08 0.35
C GLU A 545 -21.82 -9.23 -0.65
N VAL A 546 -21.74 -8.94 -1.95
CA VAL A 546 -21.87 -9.95 -3.02
C VAL A 546 -20.72 -10.94 -2.95
N GLU A 547 -19.49 -10.47 -2.76
CA GLU A 547 -18.33 -11.35 -2.57
C GLU A 547 -18.40 -12.16 -1.27
N ALA A 548 -18.87 -11.56 -0.17
CA ALA A 548 -19.07 -12.26 1.08
C ALA A 548 -20.16 -13.33 0.96
N ALA A 549 -21.26 -13.04 0.26
CA ALA A 549 -22.36 -13.98 0.02
C ALA A 549 -21.91 -15.14 -0.87
N ARG A 550 -21.12 -14.86 -1.91
CA ARG A 550 -20.49 -15.89 -2.74
C ARG A 550 -19.65 -16.86 -1.91
N LYS A 551 -18.76 -16.32 -1.07
CA LYS A 551 -17.90 -17.10 -0.18
C LYS A 551 -18.67 -17.93 0.87
N ARG A 552 -19.98 -17.70 1.02
CA ARG A 552 -20.87 -18.44 1.94
C ARG A 552 -21.70 -19.54 1.25
N ARG A 553 -21.70 -19.65 -0.08
CA ARG A 553 -22.58 -20.62 -0.78
C ARG A 553 -21.96 -22.02 -0.82
N GLY A 554 -22.26 -22.85 0.18
CA GLY A 554 -21.99 -24.29 0.17
C GLY A 554 -22.43 -24.99 1.45
N LYS A 555 -23.25 -26.03 1.29
CA LYS A 555 -23.98 -26.85 2.27
C LYS A 555 -25.13 -26.17 3.07
N PRO A 556 -26.27 -26.89 3.30
CA PRO A 556 -27.30 -26.44 4.22
C PRO A 556 -26.69 -26.24 5.60
N LEU A 557 -27.22 -25.27 6.36
CA LEU A 557 -26.78 -24.98 7.73
C LEU A 557 -26.50 -26.31 8.47
N GLN A 558 -25.24 -26.54 8.85
CA GLN A 558 -25.02 -27.48 9.93
C GLN A 558 -25.87 -27.00 11.11
N PRO A 559 -26.72 -27.85 11.71
CA PRO A 559 -27.45 -27.45 12.89
C PRO A 559 -26.43 -27.06 13.97
N ASP A 560 -26.71 -25.94 14.63
CA ASP A 560 -25.92 -25.30 15.68
C ASP A 560 -24.59 -24.62 15.26
N GLY A 561 -24.72 -23.43 14.66
CA GLY A 561 -23.90 -22.27 15.05
C GLY A 561 -22.42 -22.22 14.64
N LEU A 562 -21.96 -23.04 13.69
CA LEU A 562 -20.58 -23.03 13.21
C LEU A 562 -20.48 -22.53 11.77
N PHE A 563 -20.11 -21.27 11.59
CA PHE A 563 -19.78 -20.71 10.28
C PHE A 563 -18.32 -20.98 9.94
N ALA A 564 -18.08 -21.88 8.97
CA ALA A 564 -16.85 -21.89 8.19
C ALA A 564 -17.00 -20.91 7.01
N PHE A 565 -15.97 -20.11 6.72
CA PHE A 565 -15.92 -19.26 5.52
C PHE A 565 -15.51 -20.03 4.25
N ASP A 566 -15.33 -21.36 4.37
CA ASP A 566 -14.70 -22.20 3.35
C ASP A 566 -15.61 -23.31 2.80
N ASP A 567 -16.90 -23.32 3.13
CA ASP A 567 -17.86 -24.22 2.50
C ASP A 567 -18.42 -23.56 1.24
N VAL A 568 -17.69 -23.66 0.13
CA VAL A 568 -18.21 -23.36 -1.21
C VAL A 568 -18.14 -24.62 -2.06
N GLU A 569 -19.30 -25.17 -2.45
CA GLU A 569 -19.36 -26.02 -3.64
C GLU A 569 -19.26 -25.10 -4.85
N LEU A 570 -18.17 -25.27 -5.60
CA LEU A 570 -17.94 -24.53 -6.82
C LEU A 570 -18.95 -25.00 -7.87
N ASP A 571 -19.90 -24.15 -8.27
CA ASP A 571 -20.59 -24.34 -9.55
C ASP A 571 -19.50 -24.41 -10.64
N ASP A 572 -19.60 -25.40 -11.54
CA ASP A 572 -18.69 -25.64 -12.68
C ASP A 572 -18.51 -24.40 -13.58
N ARG A 573 -19.31 -23.34 -13.36
CA ARG A 573 -19.31 -22.05 -14.08
C ARG A 573 -18.66 -20.85 -13.37
N GLU A 574 -18.23 -20.93 -12.11
CA GLU A 574 -17.71 -19.78 -11.33
C GLU A 574 -16.17 -19.57 -11.35
N VAL A 575 -15.71 -18.35 -11.69
CA VAL A 575 -14.32 -18.02 -12.03
C VAL A 575 -13.44 -17.67 -10.80
N SER A 576 -13.75 -18.10 -9.57
CA SER A 576 -13.18 -17.47 -8.35
C SER A 576 -11.97 -18.09 -7.70
N ASP A 577 -11.84 -19.41 -7.72
CA ASP A 577 -10.76 -20.07 -6.99
C ASP A 577 -9.55 -20.18 -7.93
N TYR A 578 -8.38 -19.70 -7.51
CA TYR A 578 -7.13 -19.76 -8.29
C TYR A 578 -6.89 -21.17 -8.82
N ARG A 579 -7.07 -22.20 -7.98
CA ARG A 579 -6.96 -23.59 -8.41
C ARG A 579 -8.07 -24.00 -9.35
N ALA A 580 -9.33 -23.60 -9.12
CA ALA A 580 -10.43 -23.92 -10.03
C ALA A 580 -10.37 -23.16 -11.37
N ARG A 581 -9.80 -21.95 -11.45
CA ARG A 581 -9.49 -21.22 -12.70
C ARG A 581 -8.40 -21.94 -13.47
N ARG A 582 -7.29 -22.21 -12.77
CA ARG A 582 -6.13 -22.96 -13.24
C ARG A 582 -6.54 -24.36 -13.72
N GLN A 583 -7.44 -25.04 -13.00
CA GLN A 583 -7.93 -26.38 -13.30
C GLN A 583 -9.09 -26.40 -14.32
N ARG A 584 -9.95 -25.38 -14.44
CA ARG A 584 -11.01 -25.33 -15.46
C ARG A 584 -10.49 -25.02 -16.86
N GLN A 585 -9.53 -24.11 -17.04
CA GLN A 585 -8.87 -23.96 -18.34
C GLN A 585 -8.19 -25.26 -18.80
N ARG A 586 -7.77 -26.11 -17.84
CA ARG A 586 -7.26 -27.46 -18.07
C ARG A 586 -8.36 -28.50 -18.37
N HIS A 587 -9.47 -28.51 -17.61
CA HIS A 587 -10.59 -29.44 -17.78
C HIS A 587 -11.51 -29.12 -18.98
N ALA A 588 -11.66 -27.85 -19.37
CA ALA A 588 -12.41 -27.46 -20.57
C ALA A 588 -11.83 -28.05 -21.86
N ARG A 589 -10.57 -28.52 -21.80
CA ARG A 589 -9.89 -29.23 -22.88
C ARG A 589 -9.92 -30.76 -22.72
N GLN A 590 -10.61 -31.29 -21.71
CA GLN A 590 -10.52 -32.71 -21.32
C GLN A 590 -11.82 -33.48 -21.07
N LEU A 591 -13.02 -32.89 -21.12
CA LEU A 591 -14.24 -33.65 -20.77
C LEU A 591 -14.92 -34.32 -21.97
N HIS A 592 -14.48 -35.54 -22.28
CA HIS A 592 -15.39 -36.69 -22.35
C HIS A 592 -15.44 -37.37 -20.97
N ALA A 593 -16.65 -37.76 -20.54
CA ALA A 593 -17.03 -38.65 -19.42
C ALA A 593 -17.64 -37.99 -18.16
N CYS A 594 -18.65 -38.68 -17.60
CA CYS A 594 -19.81 -38.19 -16.85
C CYS A 594 -19.85 -38.56 -15.34
N ILE A 595 -20.37 -37.63 -14.50
CA ILE A 595 -21.53 -37.62 -13.51
C ILE A 595 -21.59 -38.77 -12.42
N ILE A 596 -22.02 -38.64 -11.13
CA ILE A 596 -23.32 -38.30 -10.44
C ILE A 596 -23.14 -38.11 -8.87
N PRO A 597 -24.15 -37.71 -8.02
CA PRO A 597 -24.06 -36.74 -6.89
C PRO A 597 -24.56 -37.31 -5.52
N GLU A 598 -24.59 -36.52 -4.43
CA GLU A 598 -25.26 -36.91 -3.16
C GLU A 598 -26.05 -35.76 -2.49
N GLY A 599 -27.15 -36.11 -1.78
CA GLY A 599 -28.26 -35.22 -1.40
C GLY A 599 -28.41 -34.77 0.07
N GLU A 600 -29.53 -34.07 0.30
CA GLU A 600 -30.01 -33.22 1.43
C GLU A 600 -30.34 -33.97 2.75
N THR A 601 -30.40 -33.42 3.99
CA THR A 601 -31.28 -32.38 4.60
C THR A 601 -31.05 -32.29 6.14
N GLY A 602 -31.43 -31.18 6.82
CA GLY A 602 -31.96 -31.21 8.22
C GLY A 602 -31.64 -30.03 9.19
N GLU A 603 -32.60 -29.12 9.43
CA GLU A 603 -32.57 -27.95 10.36
C GLU A 603 -33.28 -28.20 11.71
N ILE A 604 -32.88 -27.53 12.82
CA ILE A 604 -33.69 -27.28 14.05
C ILE A 604 -33.33 -25.91 14.71
N ILE A 605 -34.31 -25.24 15.36
CA ILE A 605 -34.40 -23.83 15.83
C ILE A 605 -34.51 -23.74 17.39
N TYR A 606 -34.37 -22.51 17.97
CA TYR A 606 -34.98 -21.88 19.19
C TYR A 606 -33.91 -21.28 20.17
N GLU A 607 -34.06 -20.19 20.95
CA GLU A 607 -34.84 -18.91 20.99
C GLU A 607 -34.24 -18.04 22.14
N ASP A 608 -34.48 -16.72 22.13
CA ASP A 608 -33.82 -15.66 22.90
C ASP A 608 -34.30 -15.39 24.36
N ALA A 609 -33.48 -14.68 25.16
CA ALA A 609 -33.96 -13.80 26.26
C ALA A 609 -32.99 -12.64 26.60
N GLN A 610 -33.44 -11.38 26.43
CA GLN A 610 -32.82 -10.11 26.83
C GLN A 610 -33.22 -9.65 28.23
N LEU A 611 -32.50 -8.65 28.78
CA LEU A 611 -33.05 -7.43 29.45
C LEU A 611 -31.90 -6.41 29.79
N PRO A 612 -32.16 -5.11 30.05
CA PRO A 612 -31.57 -3.98 29.30
C PRO A 612 -30.74 -2.97 30.14
N GLN A 613 -30.06 -2.04 29.45
CA GLN A 613 -29.24 -0.96 30.03
C GLN A 613 -29.86 0.45 29.82
N LYS A 614 -29.54 1.39 30.73
CA LYS A 614 -29.81 2.84 30.60
C LYS A 614 -28.58 3.57 30.02
N PRO A 615 -28.75 4.69 29.28
CA PRO A 615 -27.66 5.34 28.56
C PRO A 615 -26.91 6.40 29.38
N LEU A 616 -25.59 6.49 29.16
CA LEU A 616 -24.70 7.56 29.60
C LEU A 616 -24.18 8.30 28.35
N ILE A 617 -24.13 9.63 28.42
CA ILE A 617 -23.87 10.57 27.31
C ILE A 617 -22.40 10.51 26.85
N ALA A 618 -22.15 10.50 25.52
CA ALA A 618 -20.84 10.29 24.86
C ALA A 618 -20.15 11.59 24.36
N SER A 619 -18.80 11.61 24.34
CA SER A 619 -17.92 12.70 23.84
C SER A 619 -17.89 12.83 22.31
N SER A 620 -17.33 13.92 21.77
CA SER A 620 -17.32 14.26 20.33
C SER A 620 -16.55 13.28 19.44
N VAL A 621 -15.40 12.75 19.87
CA VAL A 621 -14.60 11.75 19.10
C VAL A 621 -15.34 10.43 18.93
N VAL A 622 -16.14 10.05 19.92
CA VAL A 622 -16.99 8.86 19.86
C VAL A 622 -18.12 9.04 18.85
N LYS A 623 -18.58 10.28 18.64
CA LYS A 623 -19.65 10.59 17.68
C LYS A 623 -19.17 10.58 16.23
N SER A 624 -17.86 10.69 15.97
CA SER A 624 -17.27 10.73 14.62
C SER A 624 -16.56 9.43 14.21
N ASP A 625 -16.44 8.45 15.10
CA ASP A 625 -15.78 7.17 14.80
C ASP A 625 -16.65 6.30 13.88
N PRO A 626 -16.20 5.97 12.65
CA PRO A 626 -17.00 5.24 11.67
C PRO A 626 -17.50 3.88 12.19
N TYR A 627 -16.67 3.17 12.93
CA TYR A 627 -17.04 1.87 13.49
C TYR A 627 -18.05 1.99 14.66
N PHE A 628 -17.91 3.00 15.53
CA PHE A 628 -18.92 3.26 16.56
C PHE A 628 -20.27 3.70 15.96
N GLN A 629 -20.25 4.45 14.86
CA GLN A 629 -21.45 4.82 14.10
C GLN A 629 -22.09 3.60 13.43
N GLU A 630 -21.30 2.72 12.80
CA GLU A 630 -21.76 1.45 12.22
C GLU A 630 -22.42 0.55 13.26
N LEU A 631 -21.84 0.44 14.45
CA LEU A 631 -22.46 -0.29 15.56
C LEU A 631 -23.75 0.37 16.04
N GLY A 632 -23.83 1.70 16.02
CA GLY A 632 -25.07 2.44 16.30
C GLY A 632 -26.18 2.12 15.29
N VAL A 633 -25.85 2.15 14.00
CA VAL A 633 -26.76 1.80 12.90
C VAL A 633 -27.19 0.34 12.97
N LEU A 634 -26.26 -0.58 13.26
CA LEU A 634 -26.53 -2.00 13.43
C LEU A 634 -27.46 -2.26 14.62
N ARG A 635 -27.24 -1.58 15.75
CA ARG A 635 -28.15 -1.65 16.90
C ARG A 635 -29.54 -1.17 16.50
N ASP A 636 -29.64 -0.04 15.81
CA ASP A 636 -30.92 0.54 15.43
C ASP A 636 -31.67 -0.33 14.40
N ALA A 637 -30.96 -0.93 13.45
CA ALA A 637 -31.50 -1.91 12.51
C ALA A 637 -32.05 -3.15 13.25
N LEU A 638 -31.27 -3.73 14.17
CA LEU A 638 -31.69 -4.89 14.96
C LEU A 638 -32.89 -4.58 15.86
N VAL A 639 -33.00 -3.35 16.38
CA VAL A 639 -34.17 -2.89 17.15
C VAL A 639 -35.41 -2.79 16.25
N VAL A 640 -35.26 -2.31 15.01
CA VAL A 640 -36.36 -2.19 14.03
C VAL A 640 -36.82 -3.57 13.52
N GLU A 641 -35.88 -4.49 13.29
CA GLU A 641 -36.15 -5.86 12.83
C GLU A 641 -36.88 -6.71 13.89
N GLY A 642 -36.76 -6.35 15.17
CA GLY A 642 -37.52 -6.97 16.25
C GLY A 642 -36.76 -6.97 17.57
N ARG A 643 -37.10 -6.03 18.47
CA ARG A 643 -36.35 -5.84 19.72
C ARG A 643 -36.26 -7.09 20.60
N GLU A 644 -37.32 -7.87 20.69
CA GLU A 644 -37.38 -9.09 21.51
C GLU A 644 -36.70 -10.29 20.86
N VAL A 645 -36.65 -10.34 19.52
CA VAL A 645 -36.08 -11.45 18.71
C VAL A 645 -34.59 -11.24 18.41
N ASN A 646 -34.11 -10.00 18.49
CA ASN A 646 -32.71 -9.65 18.28
C ASN A 646 -32.02 -9.30 19.58
N ALA A 647 -32.49 -9.92 20.65
CA ALA A 647 -32.30 -9.41 21.97
C ALA A 647 -30.81 -9.52 22.40
N PRO A 648 -30.21 -10.70 22.40
CA PRO A 648 -28.79 -10.89 22.64
C PRO A 648 -27.93 -10.13 21.60
N ALA A 649 -28.42 -9.97 20.37
CA ALA A 649 -27.71 -9.24 19.31
C ALA A 649 -27.58 -7.75 19.63
N ILE A 650 -28.66 -7.05 20.03
CA ILE A 650 -28.52 -5.63 20.39
C ILE A 650 -27.71 -5.46 21.69
N GLN A 651 -27.81 -6.37 22.66
CA GLN A 651 -26.93 -6.33 23.84
C GLN A 651 -25.45 -6.51 23.48
N CYS A 652 -25.16 -7.41 22.53
CA CYS A 652 -23.81 -7.63 22.01
C CYS A 652 -23.29 -6.38 21.31
N VAL A 653 -24.10 -5.76 20.46
CA VAL A 653 -23.73 -4.52 19.76
C VAL A 653 -23.55 -3.36 20.75
N GLU A 654 -24.42 -3.20 21.73
CA GLU A 654 -24.28 -2.20 22.79
C GLU A 654 -22.99 -2.40 23.62
N GLU A 655 -22.61 -3.65 23.90
CA GLU A 655 -21.36 -3.96 24.57
C GLU A 655 -20.13 -3.72 23.67
N GLN A 656 -20.23 -3.96 22.37
CA GLN A 656 -19.21 -3.59 21.38
C GLN A 656 -19.04 -2.06 21.31
N MET A 657 -20.16 -1.33 21.29
CA MET A 657 -20.15 0.14 21.36
C MET A 657 -19.46 0.61 22.65
N ARG A 658 -19.81 0.03 23.81
CA ARG A 658 -19.15 0.35 25.10
C ARG A 658 -17.63 0.12 25.04
N ARG A 659 -17.19 -1.00 24.48
CA ARG A 659 -15.75 -1.33 24.35
C ARG A 659 -15.04 -0.40 23.37
N ARG A 660 -15.68 -0.05 22.24
CA ARG A 660 -15.12 0.91 21.28
C ARG A 660 -15.02 2.30 21.89
N MET A 661 -16.03 2.73 22.64
CA MET A 661 -15.99 3.98 23.40
C MET A 661 -14.83 3.99 24.42
N GLN A 662 -14.62 2.90 25.15
CA GLN A 662 -13.48 2.77 26.07
C GLN A 662 -12.13 2.79 25.33
N GLN A 663 -12.06 2.17 24.16
CA GLN A 663 -10.86 2.17 23.31
C GLN A 663 -10.55 3.59 22.81
N LEU A 664 -11.54 4.30 22.25
CA LEU A 664 -11.35 5.68 21.78
C LEU A 664 -10.88 6.60 22.90
N ARG A 665 -11.47 6.47 24.11
CA ARG A 665 -10.99 7.19 25.30
C ARG A 665 -9.57 6.79 25.72
N SER A 666 -9.18 5.54 25.52
CA SER A 666 -7.81 5.08 25.78
C SER A 666 -6.84 5.66 24.76
N ASP A 667 -7.25 5.76 23.50
CA ASP A 667 -6.45 6.30 22.42
C ASP A 667 -6.31 7.84 22.54
N GLU A 668 -7.39 8.55 22.92
CA GLU A 668 -7.33 9.96 23.35
C GLU A 668 -6.30 10.17 24.49
N ARG A 669 -6.30 9.29 25.49
CA ARG A 669 -5.31 9.33 26.59
C ARG A 669 -3.89 9.01 26.14
N LYS A 670 -3.70 8.12 25.16
CA LYS A 670 -2.38 7.81 24.60
C LYS A 670 -1.85 8.96 23.75
N ALA A 671 -2.71 9.58 22.95
CA ALA A 671 -2.39 10.77 22.17
C ALA A 671 -1.96 11.91 23.10
N ALA A 672 -2.75 12.19 24.16
CA ALA A 672 -2.39 13.16 25.19
C ALA A 672 -1.06 12.82 25.89
N LYS A 673 -0.78 11.54 26.15
CA LYS A 673 0.53 11.12 26.70
C LYS A 673 1.67 11.27 25.71
N ALA A 674 1.44 11.08 24.41
CA ALA A 674 2.45 11.26 23.37
C ALA A 674 2.78 12.74 23.19
N GLU A 675 1.76 13.61 23.20
CA GLU A 675 1.91 15.06 23.21
C GLU A 675 2.67 15.53 24.47
N ALA A 676 2.29 15.05 25.65
CA ALA A 676 3.00 15.35 26.90
C ALA A 676 4.46 14.88 26.87
N ARG A 677 4.78 13.74 26.24
CA ARG A 677 6.19 13.30 26.05
C ARG A 677 6.95 14.20 25.09
N ARG A 678 6.31 14.68 24.02
CA ARG A 678 6.91 15.62 23.07
C ARG A 678 7.18 16.96 23.75
N GLU A 679 6.23 17.44 24.55
CA GLU A 679 6.42 18.63 25.38
C GLU A 679 7.55 18.43 26.41
N GLN A 680 7.56 17.28 27.09
CA GLN A 680 8.61 16.96 28.05
C GLN A 680 9.98 16.88 27.38
N TRP A 681 10.08 16.27 26.19
CA TRP A 681 11.32 16.25 25.42
C TRP A 681 11.78 17.67 25.02
N LEU A 682 10.86 18.54 24.61
CA LEU A 682 11.17 19.95 24.32
C LEU A 682 11.62 20.70 25.58
N LEU A 683 11.04 20.39 26.74
CA LEU A 683 11.49 20.93 28.03
C LEU A 683 12.84 20.36 28.46
N GLU A 684 13.16 19.11 28.14
CA GLU A 684 14.48 18.53 28.39
C GLU A 684 15.57 19.20 27.53
N GLN A 685 15.25 19.53 26.27
CA GLN A 685 16.14 20.30 25.38
C GLN A 685 16.23 21.78 25.79
N HIS A 686 15.14 22.34 26.31
CA HIS A 686 15.04 23.74 26.72
C HIS A 686 14.52 23.89 28.16
N PRO A 687 15.29 23.48 29.20
CA PRO A 687 14.80 23.47 30.59
C PRO A 687 14.45 24.86 31.12
N TYR A 688 15.07 25.90 30.57
CA TYR A 688 14.77 27.28 30.90
C TYR A 688 13.39 27.74 30.40
N LEU A 689 12.69 26.97 29.56
CA LEU A 689 11.30 27.24 29.19
C LEU A 689 10.28 26.57 30.12
N ASP A 690 10.74 25.85 31.15
CA ASP A 690 9.86 25.24 32.15
C ASP A 690 9.03 26.30 32.90
N GLY A 691 7.74 26.02 33.06
CA GLY A 691 6.74 26.95 33.61
C GLY A 691 6.31 28.08 32.67
N VAL A 692 6.85 28.17 31.44
CA VAL A 692 6.46 29.20 30.47
C VAL A 692 5.32 28.67 29.58
N ALA A 693 4.10 28.65 30.11
CA ALA A 693 2.90 28.48 29.30
C ALA A 693 2.60 29.79 28.55
N VAL A 694 3.18 29.99 27.37
CA VAL A 694 2.91 31.22 26.61
C VAL A 694 1.53 31.12 25.96
N ALA A 695 0.58 31.93 26.46
CA ALA A 695 -0.76 32.09 25.88
C ALA A 695 -1.60 30.81 25.74
N GLY A 696 -1.37 29.80 26.60
CA GLY A 696 -2.14 28.54 26.58
C GLY A 696 -1.82 27.60 25.40
N LEU A 697 -0.73 27.86 24.67
CA LEU A 697 -0.25 27.01 23.58
C LEU A 697 0.90 26.11 24.07
N PRO A 698 0.92 24.82 23.66
CA PRO A 698 2.03 23.93 23.99
C PRO A 698 3.29 24.30 23.21
N LEU A 699 4.47 24.05 23.80
CA LEU A 699 5.77 24.36 23.18
C LEU A 699 5.95 23.68 21.80
N SER A 700 5.31 22.52 21.61
CA SER A 700 5.29 21.76 20.36
C SER A 700 4.70 22.54 19.17
N LYS A 701 3.88 23.57 19.43
CA LYS A 701 3.20 24.38 18.41
C LYS A 701 3.90 25.71 18.12
N LEU A 702 5.08 25.96 18.70
CA LEU A 702 5.81 27.24 18.58
C LEU A 702 6.90 27.25 17.50
N GLY A 703 7.22 26.11 16.89
CA GLY A 703 8.22 26.05 15.82
C GLY A 703 9.62 26.46 16.26
N LEU A 704 10.02 26.20 17.51
CA LEU A 704 11.28 26.69 18.09
C LEU A 704 12.53 26.32 17.27
N SER A 705 12.52 25.16 16.61
CA SER A 705 13.61 24.67 15.77
C SER A 705 13.72 25.38 14.41
N GLU A 706 12.65 26.03 13.96
CA GLU A 706 12.60 26.75 12.68
C GLU A 706 13.00 28.22 12.84
N ASP A 707 13.05 28.74 14.09
CA ASP A 707 13.42 30.11 14.38
C ASP A 707 14.95 30.27 14.52
N GLU A 708 15.59 30.85 13.49
CA GLU A 708 17.05 31.05 13.46
C GLU A 708 17.59 31.88 14.64
N GLU A 709 16.80 32.84 15.13
CA GLU A 709 17.20 33.72 16.24
C GLU A 709 17.19 32.95 17.57
N PHE A 710 16.17 32.13 17.79
CA PHE A 710 16.10 31.22 18.93
C PHE A 710 17.23 30.19 18.91
N MET A 711 17.53 29.59 17.75
CA MET A 711 18.62 28.61 17.61
C MET A 711 19.99 29.22 17.90
N LYS A 712 20.28 30.42 17.37
CA LYS A 712 21.53 31.15 17.68
C LYS A 712 21.66 31.46 19.17
N LEU A 713 20.59 31.94 19.80
CA LEU A 713 20.58 32.21 21.25
C LEU A 713 20.75 30.93 22.07
N ALA A 714 20.21 29.80 21.61
CA ALA A 714 20.34 28.49 22.27
C ALA A 714 21.78 27.96 22.17
N GLU A 715 22.44 28.11 21.00
CA GLU A 715 23.84 27.78 20.79
C GLU A 715 24.78 28.64 21.64
N GLU A 716 24.54 29.96 21.70
CA GLU A 716 25.31 30.84 22.59
C GLU A 716 25.14 30.45 24.06
N ARG A 717 23.93 30.01 24.44
CA ARG A 717 23.66 29.50 25.79
C ARG A 717 24.40 28.19 26.06
N THR A 718 24.50 27.25 25.10
CA THR A 718 25.26 26.01 25.30
C THR A 718 26.75 26.28 25.51
N VAL A 719 27.32 27.26 24.79
CA VAL A 719 28.69 27.71 24.98
C VAL A 719 28.90 28.33 26.37
N LEU A 720 27.99 29.19 26.83
CA LEU A 720 28.08 29.79 28.16
C LEU A 720 27.85 28.78 29.30
N ALA A 721 27.01 27.77 29.07
CA ALA A 721 26.71 26.70 30.01
C ALA A 721 27.90 25.76 30.26
N ALA A 722 28.94 25.79 29.42
CA ALA A 722 30.18 25.03 29.64
C ALA A 722 31.01 25.54 30.84
N SER A 723 30.72 26.73 31.37
CA SER A 723 31.40 27.29 32.56
C SER A 723 30.43 28.13 33.41
N PRO A 724 29.47 27.48 34.10
CA PRO A 724 28.33 28.16 34.72
C PRO A 724 28.71 29.05 35.90
N GLU A 725 29.76 28.72 36.66
CA GLU A 725 30.19 29.49 37.83
C GLU A 725 30.78 30.88 37.48
N LYS A 726 31.34 31.03 36.27
CA LYS A 726 31.94 32.30 35.80
C LYS A 726 30.98 33.14 34.97
N ASN A 727 29.96 32.51 34.39
CA ASN A 727 29.06 33.12 33.40
C ASN A 727 27.60 33.20 33.89
N ALA A 728 27.34 33.09 35.19
CA ALA A 728 25.99 32.96 35.74
C ALA A 728 25.04 34.11 35.33
N GLU A 729 25.49 35.37 35.40
CA GLU A 729 24.69 36.53 34.99
C GLU A 729 24.43 36.55 33.48
N ALA A 730 25.44 36.19 32.67
CA ALA A 730 25.32 36.11 31.22
C ALA A 730 24.39 34.96 30.76
N LEU A 731 24.45 33.82 31.45
CA LEU A 731 23.57 32.67 31.21
C LEU A 731 22.12 33.02 31.54
N ALA A 732 21.88 33.66 32.69
CA ALA A 732 20.54 34.11 33.08
C ALA A 732 19.97 35.16 32.11
N ALA A 733 20.80 36.10 31.64
CA ALA A 733 20.40 37.07 30.63
C ALA A 733 20.03 36.39 29.29
N LYS A 734 20.80 35.39 28.86
CA LYS A 734 20.50 34.63 27.63
C LYS A 734 19.27 33.75 27.76
N GLU A 735 19.06 33.11 28.90
CA GLU A 735 17.82 32.36 29.18
C GLU A 735 16.60 33.30 29.23
N GLN A 736 16.73 34.54 29.73
CA GLN A 736 15.69 35.56 29.62
C GLN A 736 15.42 35.98 28.16
N CYS A 737 16.46 36.15 27.34
CA CYS A 737 16.29 36.42 25.90
C CYS A 737 15.57 35.26 25.19
N LEU A 738 15.91 34.01 25.51
CA LEU A 738 15.27 32.81 24.95
C LEU A 738 13.79 32.73 25.37
N ARG A 739 13.47 33.01 26.63
CA ARG A 739 12.08 33.12 27.11
C ARG A 739 11.32 34.23 26.40
N ALA A 740 11.95 35.40 26.22
CA ALA A 740 11.33 36.53 25.53
C ALA A 740 11.08 36.20 24.05
N ARG A 741 12.01 35.50 23.38
CA ARG A 741 11.83 35.06 21.99
C ARG A 741 10.73 34.01 21.86
N ALA A 742 10.70 33.00 22.73
CA ALA A 742 9.60 32.03 22.77
C ALA A 742 8.24 32.71 23.04
N ALA A 743 8.22 33.75 23.89
CA ALA A 743 7.03 34.54 24.14
C ALA A 743 6.57 35.33 22.90
N GLN A 744 7.52 35.91 22.16
CA GLN A 744 7.25 36.59 20.89
C GLN A 744 6.71 35.65 19.84
N LEU A 745 7.27 34.43 19.73
CA LEU A 745 6.80 33.40 18.80
C LEU A 745 5.38 32.97 19.13
N ALA A 746 5.06 32.67 20.39
CA ALA A 746 3.68 32.30 20.72
C ALA A 746 2.71 33.47 20.52
N ALA A 747 3.11 34.69 20.83
CA ALA A 747 2.30 35.87 20.54
C ALA A 747 2.13 36.06 19.03
N ALA A 748 3.12 35.72 18.21
CA ALA A 748 3.01 35.72 16.75
C ALA A 748 2.05 34.63 16.28
N VAL A 749 2.10 33.43 16.84
CA VAL A 749 1.18 32.32 16.55
C VAL A 749 -0.26 32.70 16.90
N VAL A 750 -0.50 33.29 18.07
CA VAL A 750 -1.83 33.77 18.48
C VAL A 750 -2.30 34.92 17.60
N ARG A 751 -1.44 35.88 17.26
CA ARG A 751 -1.78 36.98 16.35
C ARG A 751 -2.07 36.50 14.94
N GLN A 752 -1.30 35.54 14.43
CA GLN A 752 -1.52 34.94 13.11
C GLN A 752 -2.86 34.21 13.10
N GLU A 753 -3.15 33.39 14.11
CA GLU A 753 -4.44 32.71 14.25
C GLU A 753 -5.61 33.70 14.35
N ALA A 754 -5.45 34.80 15.12
CA ALA A 754 -6.46 35.83 15.23
C ALA A 754 -6.65 36.63 13.91
N ALA A 755 -5.56 36.97 13.22
CA ALA A 755 -5.58 37.65 11.93
C ALA A 755 -6.24 36.76 10.86
N LEU A 756 -5.94 35.46 10.84
CA LEU A 756 -6.59 34.48 9.98
C LEU A 756 -8.10 34.42 10.24
N ARG A 757 -8.51 34.44 11.51
CA ARG A 757 -9.94 34.47 11.89
C ARG A 757 -10.62 35.79 11.51
N GLU A 758 -9.91 36.91 11.57
CA GLU A 758 -10.42 38.22 11.18
C GLU A 758 -10.52 38.37 9.65
N GLN A 759 -9.55 37.83 8.90
CA GLN A 759 -9.59 37.77 7.44
C GLN A 759 -10.67 36.79 6.94
N MET A 760 -10.96 35.74 7.69
CA MET A 760 -11.88 34.67 7.31
C MET A 760 -12.98 34.42 8.35
N PRO A 761 -13.83 35.41 8.67
CA PRO A 761 -14.82 35.31 9.74
C PRO A 761 -15.95 34.30 9.44
N TYR A 762 -16.05 33.83 8.19
CA TYR A 762 -17.01 32.85 7.72
C TYR A 762 -16.58 31.39 7.98
N LEU A 763 -15.31 31.14 8.29
CA LEU A 763 -14.81 29.82 8.70
C LEU A 763 -15.04 29.60 10.20
N MET A 764 -16.30 29.51 10.62
CA MET A 764 -16.73 29.16 12.00
C MET A 764 -15.86 28.06 12.63
N HIS A 765 -15.87 27.93 13.97
CA HIS A 765 -15.08 26.90 14.69
C HIS A 765 -15.02 25.56 13.94
N LEU A 766 -13.82 25.23 13.47
CA LEU A 766 -13.57 24.03 12.69
C LEU A 766 -13.88 22.77 13.51
N PRO A 767 -14.35 21.68 12.88
CA PRO A 767 -14.47 20.40 13.55
C PRO A 767 -13.12 19.98 14.15
N PHE A 768 -13.16 19.34 15.33
CA PHE A 768 -11.98 18.75 16.00
C PHE A 768 -10.93 19.75 16.54
N ASP A 769 -11.31 21.02 16.79
CA ASP A 769 -10.46 22.04 17.42
C ASP A 769 -9.13 22.31 16.67
N VAL A 770 -9.12 22.11 15.34
CA VAL A 770 -7.97 22.40 14.48
C VAL A 770 -7.78 23.91 14.32
N ALA A 771 -6.53 24.38 14.42
CA ALA A 771 -6.18 25.79 14.25
C ALA A 771 -6.09 26.17 12.75
N LEU A 772 -6.62 27.33 12.37
CA LEU A 772 -6.66 27.78 10.97
C LEU A 772 -5.27 27.92 10.36
N ARG A 773 -4.26 28.29 11.17
CA ARG A 773 -2.86 28.36 10.70
C ARG A 773 -2.31 27.03 10.23
N GLU A 774 -2.75 25.92 10.82
CA GLU A 774 -2.26 24.57 10.50
C GLU A 774 -2.80 24.10 9.13
N LEU A 775 -3.80 24.81 8.59
CA LEU A 775 -4.36 24.54 7.27
C LEU A 775 -3.63 25.28 6.14
N HIS A 776 -2.76 26.24 6.48
CA HIS A 776 -1.97 27.04 5.52
C HIS A 776 -2.79 27.60 4.33
N LEU A 777 -4.04 28.01 4.59
CA LEU A 777 -4.99 28.44 3.56
C LEU A 777 -4.52 29.71 2.81
N GLU A 778 -3.74 30.57 3.46
CA GLU A 778 -3.12 31.75 2.83
C GLU A 778 -2.03 31.39 1.81
N SER A 779 -1.43 30.20 1.93
CA SER A 779 -0.47 29.67 0.95
C SER A 779 -1.16 28.90 -0.17
N ASN A 780 -2.47 28.65 -0.04
CA ASN A 780 -3.26 27.96 -1.04
C ASN A 780 -3.72 29.00 -2.09
N PRO A 781 -3.16 28.97 -3.32
CA PRO A 781 -3.44 29.96 -4.34
C PRO A 781 -4.91 29.96 -4.79
N GLU A 782 -5.62 28.83 -4.69
CA GLU A 782 -7.05 28.76 -5.00
C GLU A 782 -7.89 29.47 -3.94
N PHE A 783 -7.57 29.25 -2.67
CA PHE A 783 -8.25 29.89 -1.56
C PHE A 783 -7.96 31.39 -1.53
N VAL A 784 -6.73 31.80 -1.82
CA VAL A 784 -6.35 33.22 -2.01
C VAL A 784 -7.09 33.84 -3.20
N ALA A 785 -7.24 33.14 -4.32
CA ALA A 785 -8.01 33.62 -5.46
C ALA A 785 -9.51 33.74 -5.12
N LEU A 786 -10.06 32.84 -4.31
CA LEU A 786 -11.44 32.93 -3.81
C LEU A 786 -11.62 34.07 -2.82
N LEU A 787 -10.67 34.28 -1.90
CA LEU A 787 -10.62 35.43 -1.00
C LEU A 787 -10.54 36.75 -1.78
N ALA A 788 -9.72 36.82 -2.82
CA ALA A 788 -9.59 38.00 -3.68
C ALA A 788 -10.88 38.27 -4.47
N LYS A 789 -11.54 37.23 -4.99
CA LYS A 789 -12.86 37.35 -5.62
C LYS A 789 -13.93 37.81 -4.61
N HIS A 790 -13.92 37.27 -3.40
CA HIS A 790 -14.83 37.66 -2.34
C HIS A 790 -14.61 39.13 -1.92
N ALA A 791 -13.36 39.58 -1.80
CA ALA A 791 -13.01 40.97 -1.52
C ALA A 791 -13.46 41.91 -2.64
N ALA A 792 -13.21 41.55 -3.91
CA ALA A 792 -13.67 42.32 -5.07
C ALA A 792 -15.20 42.45 -5.14
N LEU A 793 -15.93 41.39 -4.77
CA LEU A 793 -17.39 41.41 -4.67
C LEU A 793 -17.90 42.25 -3.49
N CYS A 794 -17.14 42.36 -2.40
CA CYS A 794 -17.49 43.20 -1.26
C CYS A 794 -17.26 44.70 -1.52
N GLU A 795 -16.35 45.05 -2.41
CA GLU A 795 -16.04 46.45 -2.81
C GLU A 795 -16.86 46.96 -4.01
N ASP A 796 -17.64 46.10 -4.66
CA ASP A 796 -18.48 46.45 -5.80
C ASP A 796 -19.54 47.50 -5.39
N PRO A 797 -19.60 48.68 -6.06
CA PRO A 797 -20.55 49.76 -5.74
C PRO A 797 -22.01 49.33 -5.77
N ASP A 798 -22.38 48.39 -6.63
CA ASP A 798 -23.76 47.89 -6.77
C ASP A 798 -24.11 46.91 -5.64
N VAL A 799 -23.15 46.10 -5.19
CA VAL A 799 -23.28 45.23 -4.01
C VAL A 799 -23.32 46.06 -2.72
N LEU A 800 -22.52 47.13 -2.63
CA LEU A 800 -22.54 48.08 -1.52
C LEU A 800 -23.84 48.91 -1.51
N ALA A 801 -24.38 49.30 -2.66
CA ALA A 801 -25.69 49.95 -2.78
C ALA A 801 -26.84 49.00 -2.40
N ALA A 802 -26.77 47.73 -2.80
CA ALA A 802 -27.71 46.68 -2.41
C ALA A 802 -27.64 46.35 -0.91
N ARG A 803 -26.44 46.32 -0.30
CA ARG A 803 -26.26 46.19 1.17
C ARG A 803 -26.81 47.40 1.94
N ARG A 804 -26.64 48.61 1.42
CA ARG A 804 -27.23 49.85 2.01
C ARG A 804 -28.76 49.89 1.89
N GLN A 805 -29.33 49.39 0.79
CA GLN A 805 -30.79 49.30 0.59
C GLN A 805 -31.46 48.16 1.36
N SER A 806 -30.75 47.04 1.57
CA SER A 806 -31.27 45.86 2.31
C SER A 806 -31.10 45.94 3.83
N GLY A 807 -30.52 47.03 4.36
CA GLY A 807 -30.36 47.22 5.79
C GLY A 807 -29.41 46.21 6.46
N TRP A 808 -28.49 45.60 5.70
CA TRP A 808 -27.49 44.68 6.23
C TRP A 808 -26.47 45.44 7.09
N ARG A 809 -26.75 45.49 8.39
CA ARG A 809 -25.83 46.00 9.41
C ARG A 809 -24.85 44.88 9.74
N GLU A 810 -23.65 44.91 9.15
CA GLU A 810 -22.52 44.11 9.59
C GLU A 810 -22.29 44.41 11.08
N ARG A 811 -22.61 43.44 11.92
CA ARG A 811 -22.20 43.45 13.31
C ARG A 811 -20.74 42.98 13.30
N CYS A 812 -19.83 43.87 12.88
CA CYS A 812 -18.40 43.65 13.06
C CYS A 812 -18.18 43.39 14.56
N GLY A 813 -17.76 42.18 14.88
CA GLY A 813 -17.37 41.79 16.22
C GLY A 813 -16.02 42.38 16.57
N ILE A 814 -15.96 43.70 16.77
CA ILE A 814 -14.97 44.32 17.66
C ILE A 814 -15.77 45.21 18.59
N GLY A 815 -16.11 44.65 19.75
CA GLY A 815 -16.56 45.39 20.91
C GLY A 815 -15.56 45.15 22.01
N GLU A 816 -14.56 46.04 22.07
CA GLU A 816 -13.70 46.22 23.22
C GLU A 816 -14.53 46.19 24.50
N GLU A 817 -14.04 45.41 25.45
CA GLU A 817 -14.26 45.64 26.86
C GLU A 817 -13.94 47.10 27.18
N THR A 818 -14.96 47.93 27.31
CA THR A 818 -14.84 49.16 28.11
C THR A 818 -15.60 48.94 29.40
N CYS A 819 -14.82 48.78 30.46
CA CYS A 819 -15.27 48.80 31.83
C CYS A 819 -16.15 50.03 32.09
N GLY A 820 -17.36 49.80 32.57
CA GLY A 820 -18.27 50.83 33.07
C GLY A 820 -19.13 50.26 34.20
N GLY A 821 -18.50 49.96 35.33
CA GLY A 821 -19.20 49.52 36.53
C GLY A 821 -20.06 50.62 37.17
N ARG A 822 -21.26 50.22 37.59
CA ARG A 822 -22.17 50.73 38.65
C ARG A 822 -23.59 50.61 38.11
N GLY A 823 -24.54 49.94 38.72
CA GLY A 823 -24.74 49.45 40.08
C GLY A 823 -26.24 49.14 40.21
N GLY A 824 -26.62 48.31 41.18
CA GLY A 824 -28.04 48.08 41.51
C GLY A 824 -28.40 46.61 41.62
N GLY A 825 -28.32 46.09 42.84
CA GLY A 825 -28.77 44.75 43.22
C GLY A 825 -30.30 44.57 43.23
N PRO A 826 -30.84 43.57 43.96
CA PRO A 826 -31.74 42.60 43.37
C PRO A 826 -33.18 42.59 43.95
N ALA A 827 -34.01 41.72 43.34
CA ALA A 827 -35.23 41.07 43.85
C ALA A 827 -36.59 41.72 43.47
N PRO A 828 -37.76 41.02 43.61
CA PRO A 828 -38.02 39.56 43.66
C PRO A 828 -39.28 39.09 42.87
N ARG A 829 -39.40 37.74 42.73
CA ARG A 829 -40.59 36.85 42.85
C ARG A 829 -42.00 37.34 42.44
N ALA A 830 -42.70 36.50 41.66
CA ALA A 830 -44.05 35.89 41.94
C ALA A 830 -44.63 35.30 40.63
N CYS A 831 -44.83 33.98 40.52
CA CYS A 831 -46.05 33.20 40.82
C CYS A 831 -47.15 33.23 39.75
N GLY A 832 -47.61 32.04 39.34
CA GLY A 832 -48.96 31.78 38.80
C GLY A 832 -48.96 31.01 37.47
N ASN A 833 -48.95 29.68 37.46
CA ASN A 833 -50.10 28.76 37.50
C ASN A 833 -50.97 28.67 36.21
N ARG A 834 -51.14 27.40 35.79
CA ARG A 834 -52.25 26.76 35.04
C ARG A 834 -52.12 26.56 33.51
N GLU A 835 -51.84 25.28 33.18
CA GLU A 835 -52.40 24.38 32.15
C GLU A 835 -53.79 24.75 31.53
N PRO A 836 -54.33 23.95 30.57
CA PRO A 836 -53.76 23.49 29.30
C PRO A 836 -54.78 23.62 28.13
N ALA A 837 -54.31 23.46 26.88
CA ALA A 837 -55.06 22.84 25.77
C ALA A 837 -54.07 22.45 24.66
#